data_AF-A0A6J1P1K7-F1
#
_entry.id   AF-A0A6J1P1K7-F1
#
_cell.length_a   1.000
_cell.length_b   1.000
_cell.length_c   1.000
_cell.angle_alpha   90.00
_cell.angle_beta   90.00
_cell.angle_gamma   90.00
#
_symmetry.space_group_name_H-M   'P 1'
#
loop_
_entity.id
_entity.type
_entity.pdbx_description
1 polymer ?
#
loop_
_entity_poly.entity_id
_entity_poly.type
_entity_poly.pdbx_seq_one_letter_code
_entity_poly.pdbx_strand_id
1 'polypeptide(L)'
;MDNLRLYIVWLCFVLSAAELLGPEARKKNSEDDDDNPLEELKEEGKIDPDLLNEISEAMNLEFRQMREMREYNEAIRKTVGLLKGEEEDKESELAESSLDQMEKTLKMFKTTLFRHEPNWIQDVKSISSPEDEFEKPAENPQDILDMLPPLPEQEEPELSPELLEAKELYEAAVDKLERRTPDLRGAILQVKHAADKGYVPAQIKLAWSYIYGEGVELDVEKAKNIFEGLAAEGNADAHAGMGFLYATGIAVPVSQAKALVHYTMGAVGDSDYAQMALAYRYWAGVTLTSSCPKAMELYMKVANKVASQVSLSGGPAVHRVRLLDEADGVSTGSALDTDLIEYYQLLAEKGDVQAQIGLGQLHFQGGRGVTLDQNKALHYFKQAAKSGNAVANAFLGKIYLEGGDGIKADNETAFEYFKKAAELNNPVGQSGLGIMYLQGRGVPKDTAKAFKYFTIAANQGWVEGQLHLGFMYFGGIGVRRDFKKANKYFSLASQSGHVLALYHLAQMHAQGLGVMRSCPTAVELFKNVCERGRWGSRLMLAHRAYRARDSDSAFLQYLALSERGYEVAQSNAAFLLDEGEARLFPAQERWVRALQLWARGASQGCAGARVKLGDYHYYGLGTPRDLDAAAHHYRIASEQLHSAQATFNLGYMHERGLGLARDLHLAKRCYDLAAEASADARLPAALALARLHAHSAIENMLESFWQSPLAVLFLTGDSPLLSNWDIYLITALAGALGLVVYLRRPPQPAN
;
A
#
# COMPACT_ATOMS: atom_id res chain seq x y z
N MET A 1 61.42 13.16 14.36
CA MET A 1 60.40 13.80 13.51
C MET A 1 60.24 13.12 12.14
N ASP A 2 60.99 12.06 11.84
CA ASP A 2 60.98 11.48 10.47
C ASP A 2 59.93 10.38 10.25
N ASN A 3 59.48 9.69 11.30
CA ASN A 3 58.46 8.63 11.16
C ASN A 3 57.03 9.21 10.98
N LEU A 4 56.76 10.39 11.52
CA LEU A 4 55.45 11.05 11.37
C LEU A 4 55.25 11.57 9.94
N ARG A 5 56.33 12.05 9.30
CA ARG A 5 56.32 12.47 7.90
C ARG A 5 56.14 11.28 6.95
N LEU A 6 56.72 10.12 7.26
CA LEU A 6 56.53 8.92 6.47
C LEU A 6 55.07 8.41 6.50
N TYR A 7 54.42 8.47 7.66
CA TYR A 7 53.01 8.12 7.81
C TYR A 7 52.08 9.11 7.11
N ILE A 8 52.38 10.41 7.16
CA ILE A 8 51.58 11.43 6.45
C ILE A 8 51.73 11.30 4.93
N VAL A 9 52.94 11.02 4.43
CA VAL A 9 53.18 10.77 2.99
C VAL A 9 52.48 9.50 2.53
N TRP A 10 52.44 8.45 3.34
CA TRP A 10 51.72 7.22 3.03
C TRP A 10 50.20 7.42 3.03
N LEU A 11 49.67 8.18 3.99
CA LEU A 11 48.24 8.53 4.05
C LEU A 11 47.80 9.41 2.87
N CYS A 12 48.66 10.35 2.43
CA CYS A 12 48.42 11.18 1.25
C CYS A 12 48.47 10.36 -0.06
N PHE A 13 49.32 9.33 -0.14
CA PHE A 13 49.40 8.45 -1.33
C PHE A 13 48.17 7.54 -1.46
N VAL A 14 47.62 7.09 -0.33
CA VAL A 14 46.39 6.29 -0.30
C VAL A 14 45.16 7.14 -0.61
N LEU A 15 45.11 8.40 -0.14
CA LEU A 15 44.01 9.32 -0.44
C LEU A 15 44.04 9.85 -1.89
N SER A 16 45.22 10.05 -2.51
CA SER A 16 45.29 10.46 -3.92
C SER A 16 45.00 9.33 -4.90
N ALA A 17 45.16 8.06 -4.49
CA ALA A 17 44.82 6.89 -5.31
C ALA A 17 43.29 6.63 -5.35
N ALA A 18 42.53 7.15 -4.39
CA ALA A 18 41.08 6.99 -4.31
C ALA A 18 40.30 7.98 -5.21
N GLU A 19 40.92 9.08 -5.68
CA GLU A 19 40.28 10.08 -6.54
C GLU A 19 40.54 9.90 -8.06
N LEU A 20 41.22 8.82 -8.47
CA LEU A 20 41.55 8.59 -9.89
C LEU A 20 40.75 7.46 -10.58
N LEU A 21 39.63 7.03 -10.01
CA LEU A 21 38.71 6.07 -10.63
C LEU A 21 37.30 6.66 -10.78
N GLY A 22 37.22 7.69 -11.62
CA GLY A 22 36.01 8.03 -12.37
C GLY A 22 35.87 7.16 -13.63
N PRO A 23 34.69 7.12 -14.27
CA PRO A 23 34.28 6.02 -15.14
C PRO A 23 34.85 6.19 -16.55
N GLU A 24 35.90 5.44 -16.89
CA GLU A 24 36.32 5.28 -18.28
C GLU A 24 36.29 3.81 -18.71
N ALA A 25 35.55 3.62 -19.79
CA ALA A 25 35.35 2.38 -20.51
C ALA A 25 36.65 1.60 -20.75
N ARG A 26 36.71 0.36 -20.26
CA ARG A 26 37.73 -0.61 -20.68
C ARG A 26 37.15 -1.60 -21.70
N LYS A 27 37.72 -1.50 -22.90
CA LYS A 27 37.62 -2.43 -24.02
C LYS A 27 37.81 -3.89 -23.58
N LYS A 28 37.01 -4.76 -24.19
CA LYS A 28 37.23 -6.20 -24.31
C LYS A 28 38.68 -6.51 -24.66
N ASN A 29 39.34 -7.32 -23.82
CA ASN A 29 40.34 -8.26 -24.28
C ASN A 29 39.68 -9.65 -24.20
N SER A 30 39.61 -10.27 -25.37
CA SER A 30 39.22 -11.66 -25.62
C SER A 30 40.37 -12.61 -25.27
N GLU A 31 39.99 -13.88 -25.13
CA GLU A 31 40.83 -15.10 -25.02
C GLU A 31 41.17 -15.52 -23.58
N ASP A 32 40.25 -16.25 -22.96
CA ASP A 32 40.42 -17.70 -22.71
C ASP A 32 39.04 -18.31 -22.42
N ASP A 33 38.63 -19.24 -23.29
CA ASP A 33 37.41 -20.04 -23.23
C ASP A 33 37.51 -21.12 -22.13
N ASP A 34 36.46 -21.28 -21.33
CA ASP A 34 35.65 -22.50 -21.34
C ASP A 34 34.42 -22.35 -20.43
N ASP A 35 33.27 -22.74 -21.01
CA ASP A 35 31.93 -22.90 -20.44
C ASP A 35 31.19 -21.63 -19.95
N ASN A 36 30.76 -20.80 -20.90
CA ASN A 36 29.68 -19.83 -20.69
C ASN A 36 28.35 -20.38 -21.28
N PRO A 37 27.44 -20.96 -20.49
CA PRO A 37 26.19 -21.56 -20.98
C PRO A 37 25.13 -20.51 -21.43
N LEU A 38 25.54 -19.24 -21.62
CA LEU A 38 24.69 -18.09 -21.90
C LEU A 38 24.74 -17.63 -23.36
N GLU A 39 25.67 -18.12 -24.18
CA GLU A 39 25.71 -17.78 -25.61
C GLU A 39 24.73 -18.59 -26.46
N GLU A 40 24.40 -19.82 -26.06
CA GLU A 40 23.36 -20.63 -26.73
C GLU A 40 21.93 -20.11 -26.47
N LEU A 41 21.74 -19.22 -25.48
CA LEU A 41 20.42 -18.68 -25.09
C LEU A 41 19.95 -17.47 -25.92
N LYS A 42 20.79 -16.95 -26.83
CA LYS A 42 20.46 -15.78 -27.66
C LYS A 42 19.76 -16.11 -28.98
N GLU A 43 19.78 -17.37 -29.43
CA GLU A 43 19.30 -17.73 -30.77
C GLU A 43 17.81 -18.08 -30.86
N GLU A 44 17.12 -18.30 -29.74
CA GLU A 44 15.69 -18.64 -29.75
C GLU A 44 14.83 -17.54 -29.09
N GLY A 45 14.28 -16.64 -29.91
CA GLY A 45 13.53 -15.44 -29.51
C GLY A 45 12.19 -15.70 -28.82
N LYS A 46 12.21 -16.23 -27.59
CA LYS A 46 11.00 -16.53 -26.79
C LYS A 46 10.96 -15.86 -25.40
N ILE A 47 11.94 -15.03 -25.05
CA ILE A 47 11.99 -14.28 -23.78
C ILE A 47 12.64 -12.91 -24.05
N ASP A 48 12.19 -11.84 -23.39
CA ASP A 48 12.84 -10.52 -23.47
C ASP A 48 14.30 -10.62 -22.97
N PRO A 49 15.31 -10.46 -23.86
CA PRO A 49 16.71 -10.65 -23.51
C PRO A 49 17.16 -9.65 -22.42
N ASP A 50 16.48 -8.51 -22.31
CA ASP A 50 16.77 -7.50 -21.31
C ASP A 50 16.31 -7.93 -19.92
N LEU A 51 15.20 -8.67 -19.80
CA LEU A 51 14.74 -9.23 -18.52
C LEU A 51 15.69 -10.32 -18.01
N LEU A 52 16.18 -11.18 -18.91
CA LEU A 52 17.19 -12.19 -18.59
C LEU A 52 18.50 -11.54 -18.14
N ASN A 53 18.93 -10.47 -18.81
CA ASN A 53 20.11 -9.71 -18.41
C ASN A 53 19.90 -9.05 -17.04
N GLU A 54 18.78 -8.38 -16.79
CA GLU A 54 18.46 -7.76 -15.49
C GLU A 54 18.41 -8.77 -14.33
N ILE A 55 17.76 -9.91 -14.53
CA ILE A 55 17.72 -10.99 -13.52
C ILE A 55 19.12 -11.55 -13.31
N SER A 56 19.89 -11.77 -14.39
CA SER A 56 21.25 -12.25 -14.28
C SER A 56 22.16 -11.24 -13.58
N GLU A 57 22.00 -9.94 -13.82
CA GLU A 57 22.76 -8.88 -13.16
C GLU A 57 22.42 -8.78 -11.68
N ALA A 58 21.13 -8.81 -11.32
CA ALA A 58 20.68 -8.80 -9.94
C ALA A 58 21.19 -10.04 -9.17
N MET A 59 21.13 -11.22 -9.79
CA MET A 59 21.67 -12.44 -9.21
C MET A 59 23.19 -12.42 -9.11
N ASN A 60 23.90 -11.96 -10.16
CA ASN A 60 25.35 -11.87 -10.18
C ASN A 60 25.86 -10.83 -9.17
N LEU A 61 25.10 -9.77 -8.91
CA LEU A 61 25.38 -8.79 -7.86
C LEU A 61 25.25 -9.43 -6.48
N GLU A 62 24.18 -10.19 -6.21
CA GLU A 62 24.06 -10.96 -4.96
C GLU A 62 25.16 -12.02 -4.84
N PHE A 63 25.53 -12.73 -5.92
CA PHE A 63 26.66 -13.67 -5.92
C PHE A 63 27.98 -12.98 -5.58
N ARG A 64 28.24 -11.77 -6.12
CA ARG A 64 29.42 -10.98 -5.74
C ARG A 64 29.36 -10.56 -4.29
N GLN A 65 28.26 -10.01 -3.82
CA GLN A 65 28.11 -9.59 -2.42
C GLN A 65 28.26 -10.77 -1.45
N MET A 66 27.74 -11.94 -1.80
CA MET A 66 27.88 -13.17 -1.01
C MET A 66 29.31 -13.72 -1.05
N ARG A 67 30.00 -13.67 -2.19
CA ARG A 67 31.43 -14.02 -2.28
C ARG A 67 32.31 -13.03 -1.53
N GLU A 68 32.06 -11.74 -1.65
CA GLU A 68 32.77 -10.68 -0.93
C GLU A 68 32.55 -10.80 0.58
N MET A 69 31.31 -11.07 1.03
CA MET A 69 31.03 -11.40 2.44
C MET A 69 31.73 -12.68 2.89
N ARG A 70 31.84 -13.71 2.03
CA ARG A 70 32.61 -14.94 2.33
C ARG A 70 34.09 -14.65 2.45
N GLU A 71 34.67 -13.90 1.52
CA GLU A 71 36.08 -13.50 1.52
C GLU A 71 36.40 -12.60 2.71
N TYR A 72 35.49 -11.69 3.05
CA TYR A 72 35.57 -10.85 4.25
C TYR A 72 35.48 -11.67 5.54
N ASN A 73 34.55 -12.62 5.62
CA ASN A 73 34.42 -13.52 6.77
C ASN A 73 35.61 -14.50 6.88
N GLU A 74 36.19 -14.95 5.77
CA GLU A 74 37.42 -15.76 5.76
C GLU A 74 38.66 -14.92 6.15
N ALA A 75 38.71 -13.65 5.75
CA ALA A 75 39.74 -12.70 6.19
C ALA A 75 39.61 -12.40 7.70
N ILE A 76 38.37 -12.29 8.20
CA ILE A 76 38.09 -12.19 9.63
C ILE A 76 38.48 -13.50 10.34
N ARG A 77 38.11 -14.69 9.82
CA ARG A 77 38.55 -15.98 10.38
C ARG A 77 40.08 -16.12 10.41
N LYS A 78 40.81 -15.62 9.40
CA LYS A 78 42.29 -15.59 9.42
C LYS A 78 42.86 -14.63 10.46
N THR A 79 42.17 -13.54 10.77
CA THR A 79 42.61 -12.56 11.78
C THR A 79 42.19 -12.95 13.20
N VAL A 80 41.02 -13.57 13.36
CA VAL A 80 40.44 -14.05 14.63
C VAL A 80 40.95 -15.46 15.00
N GLY A 81 41.33 -16.28 14.03
CA GLY A 81 42.00 -17.57 14.22
C GLY A 81 43.37 -17.48 14.93
N LEU A 82 43.89 -16.27 15.13
CA LEU A 82 45.04 -15.98 16.00
C LEU A 82 44.66 -15.89 17.51
N LEU A 83 43.37 -15.95 17.88
CA LEU A 83 42.88 -15.66 19.24
C LEU A 83 42.03 -16.75 19.93
N LYS A 84 42.01 -17.99 19.42
CA LYS A 84 41.40 -19.25 19.96
C LYS A 84 39.96 -19.57 19.50
N GLY A 85 39.81 -20.82 19.03
CA GLY A 85 39.02 -21.88 19.69
C GLY A 85 37.51 -21.96 19.45
N GLU A 86 37.14 -22.71 18.40
CA GLU A 86 35.94 -23.56 18.22
C GLU A 86 34.63 -23.14 18.90
N GLU A 87 33.77 -22.41 18.18
CA GLU A 87 32.30 -22.46 18.37
C GLU A 87 31.51 -21.83 17.19
N GLU A 88 31.77 -22.15 15.91
CA GLU A 88 31.09 -21.39 14.82
C GLU A 88 30.91 -22.12 13.46
N ASP A 89 30.65 -23.43 13.45
CA ASP A 89 30.45 -24.20 12.21
C ASP A 89 29.06 -24.01 11.54
N LYS A 90 28.07 -23.43 12.23
CA LYS A 90 26.68 -23.35 11.73
C LYS A 90 26.43 -22.27 10.68
N GLU A 91 27.15 -21.14 10.70
CA GLU A 91 26.95 -20.07 9.71
C GLU A 91 27.59 -20.39 8.35
N SER A 92 28.64 -21.22 8.34
CA SER A 92 29.33 -21.70 7.13
C SER A 92 28.43 -22.61 6.29
N GLU A 93 27.77 -23.57 6.94
CA GLU A 93 26.85 -24.51 6.29
C GLU A 93 25.59 -23.81 5.75
N LEU A 94 25.11 -22.77 6.44
CA LEU A 94 23.94 -21.99 6.00
C LEU A 94 24.24 -21.20 4.72
N ALA A 95 25.44 -20.64 4.60
CA ALA A 95 25.90 -19.93 3.40
C ALA A 95 26.07 -20.89 2.20
N GLU A 96 26.66 -22.07 2.39
CA GLU A 96 26.76 -23.10 1.34
C GLU A 96 25.39 -23.62 0.91
N SER A 97 24.49 -23.93 1.85
CA SER A 97 23.12 -24.32 1.54
C SER A 97 22.37 -23.23 0.77
N SER A 98 22.62 -21.95 1.06
CA SER A 98 21.95 -20.83 0.40
C SER A 98 22.41 -20.63 -1.05
N LEU A 99 23.69 -20.91 -1.34
CA LEU A 99 24.30 -20.89 -2.68
C LEU A 99 23.82 -22.07 -3.52
N ASP A 100 23.82 -23.29 -2.97
CA ASP A 100 23.29 -24.49 -3.63
C ASP A 100 21.80 -24.34 -3.97
N GLN A 101 21.02 -23.76 -3.05
CA GLN A 101 19.62 -23.42 -3.32
C GLN A 101 19.50 -22.38 -4.45
N MET A 102 20.41 -21.41 -4.53
CA MET A 102 20.37 -20.37 -5.56
C MET A 102 20.70 -20.94 -6.94
N GLU A 103 21.71 -21.83 -7.04
CA GLU A 103 21.99 -22.58 -8.26
C GLU A 103 20.84 -23.49 -8.65
N LYS A 104 20.21 -24.16 -7.68
CA LYS A 104 19.01 -24.98 -7.91
C LYS A 104 17.83 -24.15 -8.40
N THR A 105 17.60 -22.95 -7.86
CA THR A 105 16.57 -22.03 -8.36
C THR A 105 16.86 -21.54 -9.78
N LEU A 106 18.14 -21.35 -10.13
CA LEU A 106 18.55 -20.95 -11.48
C LEU A 106 18.39 -22.11 -12.48
N LYS A 107 18.75 -23.33 -12.07
CA LYS A 107 18.51 -24.54 -12.86
C LYS A 107 17.02 -24.80 -13.05
N MET A 108 16.24 -24.65 -11.99
CA MET A 108 14.78 -24.68 -12.04
C MET A 108 14.25 -23.63 -13.00
N PHE A 109 14.71 -22.39 -12.90
CA PHE A 109 14.32 -21.27 -13.76
C PHE A 109 14.57 -21.60 -15.24
N LYS A 110 15.72 -22.20 -15.56
CA LYS A 110 15.98 -22.72 -16.91
C LYS A 110 14.97 -23.80 -17.28
N THR A 111 14.82 -24.85 -16.47
CA THR A 111 13.92 -25.98 -16.79
C THR A 111 12.44 -25.63 -16.87
N THR A 112 11.93 -24.67 -16.09
CA THR A 112 10.52 -24.26 -16.11
C THR A 112 10.21 -23.37 -17.31
N LEU A 113 11.12 -22.48 -17.71
CA LEU A 113 10.99 -21.69 -18.94
C LEU A 113 10.96 -22.58 -20.20
N PHE A 114 11.72 -23.67 -20.21
CA PHE A 114 11.75 -24.62 -21.33
C PHE A 114 10.67 -25.72 -21.29
N ARG A 115 9.90 -25.85 -20.19
CA ARG A 115 8.83 -26.87 -20.07
C ARG A 115 7.49 -26.44 -20.63
N HIS A 116 7.26 -25.15 -20.82
CA HIS A 116 6.12 -24.66 -21.59
C HIS A 116 6.56 -24.45 -23.04
N GLU A 117 6.56 -25.54 -23.82
CA GLU A 117 6.22 -25.42 -25.23
C GLU A 117 4.77 -24.93 -25.29
N PRO A 118 4.49 -23.72 -25.78
CA PRO A 118 3.16 -23.42 -26.24
C PRO A 118 3.00 -24.14 -27.58
N ASN A 119 2.09 -25.09 -27.68
CA ASN A 119 1.75 -25.81 -28.93
C ASN A 119 1.18 -24.90 -30.05
N TRP A 120 1.40 -23.57 -30.02
CA TRP A 120 0.93 -22.62 -31.02
C TRP A 120 2.02 -22.09 -31.97
N ILE A 121 3.26 -22.60 -31.89
CA ILE A 121 4.31 -22.25 -32.87
C ILE A 121 4.76 -23.51 -33.61
N GLN A 122 3.91 -24.01 -34.50
CA GLN A 122 4.36 -24.75 -35.68
C GLN A 122 4.40 -23.78 -36.88
N ASP A 123 5.61 -23.63 -37.41
CA ASP A 123 5.99 -23.20 -38.76
C ASP A 123 5.38 -21.92 -39.36
N VAL A 124 6.04 -20.78 -39.12
CA VAL A 124 5.95 -19.58 -39.99
C VAL A 124 7.27 -19.37 -40.76
N LYS A 125 7.89 -20.46 -41.24
CA LYS A 125 9.11 -20.39 -42.08
C LYS A 125 8.88 -20.54 -43.58
N SER A 126 7.64 -20.46 -44.07
CA SER A 126 7.38 -20.53 -45.51
C SER A 126 6.24 -19.63 -45.99
N ILE A 127 6.35 -18.32 -45.81
CA ILE A 127 5.63 -17.37 -46.69
C ILE A 127 6.61 -16.25 -47.06
N SER A 128 7.34 -16.48 -48.15
CA SER A 128 7.95 -15.42 -48.94
C SER A 128 6.85 -14.50 -49.48
N SER A 129 7.06 -13.19 -49.35
CA SER A 129 6.21 -12.12 -49.85
C SER A 129 5.90 -12.23 -51.35
N PRO A 130 4.64 -12.01 -51.75
CA PRO A 130 4.33 -11.33 -52.99
C PRO A 130 3.77 -9.93 -52.66
N GLU A 131 4.54 -8.93 -53.06
CA GLU A 131 4.04 -7.58 -53.31
C GLU A 131 3.07 -7.63 -54.51
N ASP A 132 2.11 -6.70 -54.55
CA ASP A 132 1.08 -6.45 -55.58
C ASP A 132 -0.20 -7.31 -55.54
N GLU A 133 -1.24 -6.76 -54.88
CA GLU A 133 -2.60 -6.54 -55.41
C GLU A 133 -3.57 -6.23 -54.25
N PHE A 134 -3.82 -4.94 -53.97
CA PHE A 134 -4.93 -4.52 -53.13
C PHE A 134 -5.94 -3.72 -53.98
N GLU A 135 -6.82 -4.44 -54.68
CA GLU A 135 -8.09 -3.90 -55.16
C GLU A 135 -9.27 -4.46 -54.34
N LYS A 136 -10.03 -3.50 -53.78
CA LYS A 136 -11.39 -3.53 -53.19
C LYS A 136 -11.56 -3.94 -51.71
N PRO A 137 -12.29 -3.13 -50.92
CA PRO A 137 -12.59 -3.45 -49.53
C PRO A 137 -13.77 -4.44 -49.45
N ALA A 138 -13.55 -5.59 -48.83
CA ALA A 138 -14.61 -6.52 -48.47
C ALA A 138 -15.44 -5.94 -47.30
N GLU A 139 -16.75 -6.00 -47.47
CA GLU A 139 -17.76 -5.61 -46.51
C GLU A 139 -17.81 -6.65 -45.36
N ASN A 140 -17.98 -6.16 -44.13
CA ASN A 140 -18.32 -6.91 -42.91
C ASN A 140 -17.15 -7.57 -42.10
N PRO A 141 -16.82 -7.06 -40.88
CA PRO A 141 -15.77 -7.61 -40.01
C PRO A 141 -15.99 -9.04 -39.49
N GLN A 142 -17.20 -9.58 -39.61
CA GLN A 142 -17.56 -10.92 -39.15
C GLN A 142 -17.00 -12.01 -40.07
N ASP A 143 -16.93 -11.75 -41.37
CA ASP A 143 -16.47 -12.73 -42.37
C ASP A 143 -14.96 -12.97 -42.28
N ILE A 144 -14.20 -12.03 -41.68
CA ILE A 144 -12.77 -12.19 -41.37
C ILE A 144 -12.57 -13.09 -40.13
N LEU A 145 -13.49 -13.02 -39.17
CA LEU A 145 -13.47 -13.85 -37.95
C LEU A 145 -13.82 -15.32 -38.25
N ASP A 146 -14.74 -15.55 -39.19
CA ASP A 146 -15.13 -16.90 -39.61
C ASP A 146 -14.08 -17.60 -40.49
N MET A 147 -13.09 -16.86 -41.02
CA MET A 147 -11.94 -17.41 -41.75
C MET A 147 -10.76 -17.78 -40.83
N LEU A 148 -10.79 -17.40 -39.55
CA LEU A 148 -9.74 -17.77 -38.60
C LEU A 148 -10.01 -19.20 -38.11
N PRO A 149 -9.00 -20.10 -38.09
CA PRO A 149 -9.16 -21.40 -37.47
C PRO A 149 -9.58 -21.20 -36.00
N PRO A 150 -10.52 -22.01 -35.47
CA PRO A 150 -10.89 -21.92 -34.07
C PRO A 150 -9.63 -22.08 -33.22
N LEU A 151 -9.46 -21.20 -32.24
CA LEU A 151 -8.38 -21.33 -31.26
C LEU A 151 -8.42 -22.75 -30.70
N PRO A 152 -7.28 -23.46 -30.60
CA PRO A 152 -7.27 -24.77 -29.98
C PRO A 152 -7.86 -24.63 -28.58
N GLU A 153 -9.00 -25.29 -28.35
CA GLU A 153 -9.57 -25.40 -27.01
C GLU A 153 -8.50 -26.07 -26.15
N GLN A 154 -8.06 -25.37 -25.10
CA GLN A 154 -7.21 -25.99 -24.09
C GLN A 154 -8.07 -27.05 -23.41
N GLU A 155 -7.90 -28.31 -23.80
CA GLU A 155 -8.50 -29.44 -23.10
C GLU A 155 -8.00 -29.38 -21.65
N GLU A 156 -8.88 -29.00 -20.72
CA GLU A 156 -8.60 -29.14 -19.29
C GLU A 156 -8.26 -30.62 -19.05
N PRO A 157 -7.13 -30.95 -18.39
CA PRO A 157 -6.76 -32.34 -18.17
C PRO A 157 -7.90 -33.07 -17.47
N GLU A 158 -8.28 -34.25 -17.94
CA GLU A 158 -9.35 -35.03 -17.31
C GLU A 158 -8.94 -35.36 -15.85
N LEU A 159 -9.60 -34.70 -14.88
CA LEU A 159 -9.35 -34.94 -13.45
C LEU A 159 -9.75 -36.37 -13.08
N SER A 160 -8.95 -37.02 -12.24
CA SER A 160 -9.34 -38.28 -11.61
C SER A 160 -10.63 -38.10 -10.79
N PRO A 161 -11.46 -39.14 -10.59
CA PRO A 161 -12.71 -39.02 -9.84
C PRO A 161 -12.50 -38.50 -8.41
N GLU A 162 -11.36 -38.85 -7.79
CA GLU A 162 -10.98 -38.36 -6.46
C GLU A 162 -10.63 -36.86 -6.46
N LEU A 163 -9.95 -36.37 -7.51
CA LEU A 163 -9.63 -34.96 -7.67
C LEU A 163 -10.86 -34.13 -8.03
N LEU A 164 -11.82 -34.70 -8.76
CA LEU A 164 -13.08 -34.05 -9.06
C LEU A 164 -13.91 -33.82 -7.78
N GLU A 165 -13.98 -34.82 -6.91
CA GLU A 165 -14.59 -34.67 -5.58
C GLU A 165 -13.85 -33.61 -4.73
N ALA A 166 -12.51 -33.56 -4.81
CA ALA A 166 -11.72 -32.54 -4.12
C ALA A 166 -11.97 -31.13 -4.67
N LYS A 167 -12.15 -30.98 -6.00
CA LYS A 167 -12.50 -29.73 -6.66
C LYS A 167 -13.88 -29.23 -6.21
N GLU A 168 -14.90 -30.09 -6.21
CA GLU A 168 -16.24 -29.74 -5.74
C GLU A 168 -16.23 -29.32 -4.26
N LEU A 169 -15.49 -30.04 -3.41
CA LEU A 169 -15.32 -29.68 -2.00
C LEU A 169 -14.63 -28.32 -1.84
N TYR A 170 -13.60 -28.04 -2.64
CA TYR A 170 -12.90 -26.76 -2.61
C TYR A 170 -13.77 -25.62 -3.10
N GLU A 171 -14.48 -25.77 -4.21
CA GLU A 171 -15.40 -24.76 -4.75
C GLU A 171 -16.51 -24.46 -3.74
N ALA A 172 -17.11 -25.49 -3.14
CA ALA A 172 -18.10 -25.30 -2.07
C ALA A 172 -17.51 -24.58 -0.82
N ALA A 173 -16.23 -24.78 -0.53
CA ALA A 173 -15.54 -24.09 0.55
C ALA A 173 -15.21 -22.63 0.19
N VAL A 174 -14.77 -22.36 -1.04
CA VAL A 174 -14.54 -21.00 -1.56
C VAL A 174 -15.86 -20.24 -1.57
N ASP A 175 -16.96 -20.82 -2.04
CA ASP A 175 -18.28 -20.21 -1.96
C ASP A 175 -18.65 -19.85 -0.52
N LYS A 176 -18.32 -20.68 0.46
CA LYS A 176 -18.54 -20.36 1.89
C LYS A 176 -17.63 -19.25 2.41
N LEU A 177 -16.42 -19.09 1.86
CA LEU A 177 -15.51 -17.99 2.21
C LEU A 177 -15.89 -16.69 1.51
N GLU A 178 -16.44 -16.77 0.30
CA GLU A 178 -16.93 -15.64 -0.48
C GLU A 178 -18.34 -15.22 -0.03
N ARG A 179 -19.05 -16.07 0.71
CA ARG A 179 -20.27 -15.68 1.43
C ARG A 179 -19.98 -14.51 2.36
N ARG A 180 -21.00 -13.67 2.46
CA ARG A 180 -20.93 -12.37 3.15
C ARG A 180 -20.79 -12.47 4.67
N THR A 181 -21.06 -13.65 5.25
CA THR A 181 -20.73 -14.07 6.62
C THR A 181 -19.95 -15.38 6.57
N PRO A 182 -18.62 -15.33 6.41
CA PRO A 182 -17.85 -16.53 6.19
C PRO A 182 -17.68 -17.32 7.49
N ASP A 183 -18.06 -18.59 7.49
CA ASP A 183 -17.60 -19.55 8.49
C ASP A 183 -16.15 -19.93 8.14
N LEU A 184 -15.21 -19.11 8.59
CA LEU A 184 -13.78 -19.29 8.33
C LEU A 184 -13.32 -20.70 8.75
N ARG A 185 -13.67 -21.13 9.96
CA ARG A 185 -13.15 -22.39 10.51
C ARG A 185 -13.73 -23.59 9.76
N GLY A 186 -15.05 -23.60 9.53
CA GLY A 186 -15.70 -24.68 8.78
C GLY A 186 -15.21 -24.75 7.33
N ALA A 187 -15.07 -23.60 6.66
CA ALA A 187 -14.63 -23.57 5.27
C ALA A 187 -13.15 -23.96 5.12
N ILE A 188 -12.25 -23.47 5.97
CA ILE A 188 -10.84 -23.84 5.91
C ILE A 188 -10.60 -25.32 6.24
N LEU A 189 -11.42 -25.92 7.11
CA LEU A 189 -11.39 -27.38 7.31
C LEU A 189 -11.74 -28.14 6.03
N GLN A 190 -12.72 -27.67 5.26
CA GLN A 190 -13.04 -28.26 3.95
C GLN A 190 -11.92 -28.05 2.93
N VAL A 191 -11.29 -26.88 2.91
CA VAL A 191 -10.09 -26.62 2.10
C VAL A 191 -8.98 -27.59 2.48
N LYS A 192 -8.78 -27.85 3.78
CA LYS A 192 -7.80 -28.82 4.26
C LYS A 192 -8.10 -30.23 3.75
N HIS A 193 -9.35 -30.69 3.83
CA HIS A 193 -9.73 -31.99 3.27
C HIS A 193 -9.48 -32.10 1.76
N ALA A 194 -9.73 -31.03 1.00
CA ALA A 194 -9.42 -31.01 -0.43
C ALA A 194 -7.91 -30.99 -0.70
N ALA A 195 -7.12 -30.31 0.15
CA ALA A 195 -5.67 -30.27 0.08
C ALA A 195 -5.04 -31.63 0.39
N ASP A 196 -5.57 -32.36 1.38
CA ASP A 196 -5.15 -33.71 1.77
C ASP A 196 -5.38 -34.72 0.62
N LYS A 197 -6.39 -34.47 -0.25
CA LYS A 197 -6.65 -35.24 -1.48
C LYS A 197 -5.74 -34.87 -2.66
N GLY A 198 -4.81 -33.92 -2.49
CA GLY A 198 -3.87 -33.52 -3.53
C GLY A 198 -4.36 -32.43 -4.49
N TYR A 199 -5.46 -31.73 -4.18
CA TYR A 199 -5.93 -30.64 -5.05
C TYR A 199 -5.08 -29.38 -4.86
N VAL A 200 -4.28 -29.04 -5.89
CA VAL A 200 -3.26 -27.97 -5.84
C VAL A 200 -3.81 -26.60 -5.41
N PRO A 201 -4.93 -26.08 -5.96
CA PRO A 201 -5.49 -24.80 -5.50
C PRO A 201 -5.88 -24.80 -4.02
N ALA A 202 -6.36 -25.93 -3.49
CA ALA A 202 -6.65 -26.07 -2.06
C ALA A 202 -5.37 -26.06 -1.22
N GLN A 203 -4.30 -26.72 -1.67
CA GLN A 203 -3.01 -26.70 -0.99
C GLN A 203 -2.41 -25.29 -0.91
N ILE A 204 -2.48 -24.52 -1.99
CA ILE A 204 -2.03 -23.12 -2.03
C ILE A 204 -2.85 -22.26 -1.07
N LYS A 205 -4.18 -22.39 -1.11
CA LYS A 205 -5.08 -21.67 -0.21
C LYS A 205 -4.77 -22.01 1.26
N LEU A 206 -4.55 -23.28 1.56
CA LEU A 206 -4.20 -23.78 2.89
C LEU A 206 -2.84 -23.25 3.36
N ALA A 207 -1.82 -23.25 2.50
CA ALA A 207 -0.49 -22.70 2.80
C ALA A 207 -0.57 -21.21 3.17
N TRP A 208 -1.34 -20.43 2.41
CA TRP A 208 -1.63 -19.05 2.77
C TRP A 208 -2.39 -18.94 4.10
N SER A 209 -3.39 -19.78 4.36
CA SER A 209 -4.11 -19.81 5.64
C SER A 209 -3.19 -20.13 6.84
N TYR A 210 -2.18 -20.99 6.67
CA TYR A 210 -1.17 -21.26 7.68
C TYR A 210 -0.27 -20.06 7.98
N ILE A 211 0.06 -19.24 6.97
CA ILE A 211 0.76 -17.96 7.18
C ILE A 211 -0.13 -17.00 7.97
N TYR A 212 -1.41 -16.91 7.60
CA TYR A 212 -2.30 -15.92 8.21
C TYR A 212 -2.86 -16.36 9.57
N GLY A 213 -2.76 -17.64 9.96
CA GLY A 213 -3.46 -18.17 11.13
C GLY A 213 -5.00 -18.13 10.97
N GLU A 214 -5.49 -18.22 9.73
CA GLU A 214 -6.91 -18.04 9.41
C GLU A 214 -7.63 -19.40 9.41
N GLY A 215 -8.42 -19.68 10.46
CA GLY A 215 -9.16 -20.94 10.58
C GLY A 215 -8.29 -22.17 10.91
N VAL A 216 -6.97 -21.98 10.97
CA VAL A 216 -5.93 -22.94 11.37
C VAL A 216 -4.93 -22.23 12.28
N GLU A 217 -4.19 -23.00 13.07
CA GLU A 217 -3.07 -22.45 13.84
C GLU A 217 -1.97 -21.94 12.91
N LEU A 218 -1.34 -20.83 13.31
CA LEU A 218 -0.26 -20.20 12.57
C LEU A 218 0.95 -21.14 12.53
N ASP A 219 1.35 -21.54 11.32
CA ASP A 219 2.44 -22.50 11.09
C ASP A 219 3.14 -22.20 9.77
N VAL A 220 4.13 -21.31 9.82
CA VAL A 220 4.84 -20.86 8.63
C VAL A 220 5.72 -21.97 8.03
N GLU A 221 6.22 -22.90 8.85
CA GLU A 221 7.05 -24.00 8.35
C GLU A 221 6.26 -24.96 7.47
N LYS A 222 5.03 -25.30 7.85
CA LYS A 222 4.13 -26.08 6.99
C LYS A 222 3.81 -25.34 5.69
N ALA A 223 3.53 -24.04 5.77
CA ALA A 223 3.28 -23.23 4.58
C ALA A 223 4.48 -23.24 3.61
N LYS A 224 5.69 -23.05 4.15
CA LYS A 224 6.94 -23.11 3.40
C LYS A 224 7.10 -24.44 2.68
N ASN A 225 6.94 -25.57 3.38
CA ASN A 225 7.10 -26.89 2.78
C ASN A 225 6.12 -27.15 1.63
N ILE A 226 4.87 -26.68 1.76
CA ILE A 226 3.86 -26.77 0.68
C ILE A 226 4.29 -25.91 -0.52
N PHE A 227 4.71 -24.66 -0.28
CA PHE A 227 5.15 -23.78 -1.36
C PHE A 227 6.42 -24.26 -2.06
N GLU A 228 7.40 -24.80 -1.33
CA GLU A 228 8.62 -25.35 -1.92
C GLU A 228 8.32 -26.55 -2.82
N GLY A 229 7.43 -27.45 -2.37
CA GLY A 229 7.00 -28.61 -3.15
C GLY A 229 6.30 -28.20 -4.45
N LEU A 230 5.29 -27.32 -4.34
CA LEU A 230 4.52 -26.86 -5.51
C LEU A 230 5.33 -25.94 -6.44
N ALA A 231 6.26 -25.15 -5.91
CA ALA A 231 7.16 -24.35 -6.73
C ALA A 231 8.14 -25.25 -7.51
N ALA A 232 8.57 -26.39 -6.95
CA ALA A 232 9.38 -27.37 -7.67
C ALA A 232 8.64 -27.99 -8.86
N GLU A 233 7.31 -28.07 -8.79
CA GLU A 233 6.44 -28.48 -9.89
C GLU A 233 6.18 -27.37 -10.92
N GLY A 234 6.55 -26.12 -10.61
CA GLY A 234 6.37 -24.96 -11.47
C GLY A 234 5.05 -24.20 -11.24
N ASN A 235 4.38 -24.39 -10.09
CA ASN A 235 3.14 -23.68 -9.80
C ASN A 235 3.37 -22.17 -9.55
N ALA A 236 2.62 -21.32 -10.27
CA ALA A 236 2.79 -19.87 -10.26
C ALA A 236 2.48 -19.22 -8.90
N ASP A 237 1.39 -19.61 -8.24
CA ASP A 237 1.00 -19.05 -6.94
C ASP A 237 1.90 -19.55 -5.81
N ALA A 238 2.44 -20.76 -5.94
CA ALA A 238 3.48 -21.26 -5.03
C ALA A 238 4.78 -20.46 -5.17
N HIS A 239 5.18 -20.13 -6.40
CA HIS A 239 6.27 -19.18 -6.64
C HIS A 239 5.96 -17.81 -6.02
N ALA A 240 4.72 -17.32 -6.09
CA ALA A 240 4.33 -16.08 -5.41
C ALA A 240 4.49 -16.16 -3.88
N GLY A 241 4.08 -17.28 -3.27
CA GLY A 241 4.28 -17.58 -1.84
C GLY A 241 5.75 -17.62 -1.44
N MET A 242 6.60 -18.33 -2.19
CA MET A 242 8.05 -18.35 -1.96
C MET A 242 8.68 -16.97 -2.12
N GLY A 243 8.23 -16.20 -3.11
CA GLY A 243 8.66 -14.81 -3.30
C GLY A 243 8.37 -13.95 -2.08
N PHE A 244 7.18 -14.10 -1.49
CA PHE A 244 6.80 -13.45 -0.24
C PHE A 244 7.70 -13.88 0.94
N LEU A 245 7.93 -15.17 1.12
CA LEU A 245 8.78 -15.68 2.21
C LEU A 245 10.21 -15.14 2.12
N TYR A 246 10.85 -15.17 0.94
CA TYR A 246 12.20 -14.63 0.74
C TYR A 246 12.26 -13.11 0.83
N ALA A 247 11.24 -12.39 0.35
CA ALA A 247 11.19 -10.94 0.41
C ALA A 247 11.10 -10.42 1.85
N THR A 248 10.34 -11.13 2.68
CA THR A 248 10.04 -10.75 4.06
C THR A 248 10.95 -11.43 5.08
N GLY A 249 11.63 -12.52 4.72
CA GLY A 249 12.47 -13.30 5.63
C GLY A 249 11.67 -14.06 6.70
N ILE A 250 10.45 -14.49 6.39
CA ILE A 250 9.64 -15.29 7.31
C ILE A 250 9.92 -16.76 7.01
N ALA A 251 10.35 -17.53 8.01
CA ALA A 251 10.77 -18.94 7.91
C ALA A 251 11.96 -19.24 6.98
N VAL A 252 12.45 -18.24 6.23
CA VAL A 252 13.62 -18.32 5.35
C VAL A 252 14.49 -17.07 5.52
N PRO A 253 15.81 -17.14 5.28
CA PRO A 253 16.65 -15.95 5.29
C PRO A 253 16.23 -14.96 4.21
N VAL A 254 16.35 -13.66 4.50
CA VAL A 254 15.99 -12.59 3.54
C VAL A 254 16.93 -12.67 2.33
N SER A 255 16.35 -12.76 1.13
CA SER A 255 17.08 -12.59 -0.15
C SER A 255 16.15 -11.92 -1.16
N GLN A 256 16.53 -10.73 -1.60
CA GLN A 256 15.71 -9.98 -2.53
C GLN A 256 15.86 -10.51 -3.96
N ALA A 257 17.02 -11.07 -4.34
CA ALA A 257 17.16 -11.69 -5.65
C ALA A 257 16.36 -12.99 -5.76
N LYS A 258 16.38 -13.87 -4.74
CA LYS A 258 15.51 -15.07 -4.73
C LYS A 258 14.04 -14.67 -4.81
N ALA A 259 13.64 -13.66 -4.03
CA ALA A 259 12.28 -13.14 -4.10
C ALA A 259 11.90 -12.67 -5.51
N LEU A 260 12.80 -11.94 -6.19
CA LEU A 260 12.60 -11.47 -7.56
C LEU A 260 12.45 -12.62 -8.56
N VAL A 261 13.28 -13.66 -8.48
CA VAL A 261 13.20 -14.85 -9.35
C VAL A 261 11.86 -15.56 -9.14
N HIS A 262 11.43 -15.73 -7.90
CA HIS A 262 10.15 -16.34 -7.60
C HIS A 262 8.96 -15.47 -8.07
N TYR A 263 9.00 -14.15 -7.86
CA TYR A 263 7.94 -13.27 -8.36
C TYR A 263 7.90 -13.19 -9.89
N THR A 264 9.03 -13.24 -10.58
CA THR A 264 9.06 -13.26 -12.05
C THR A 264 8.46 -14.57 -12.58
N MET A 265 8.81 -15.71 -11.99
CA MET A 265 8.21 -17.01 -12.31
C MET A 265 6.70 -17.04 -12.06
N GLY A 266 6.26 -16.55 -10.90
CA GLY A 266 4.84 -16.44 -10.59
C GLY A 266 4.10 -15.48 -11.53
N ALA A 267 4.72 -14.37 -11.93
CA ALA A 267 4.11 -13.40 -12.83
C ALA A 267 3.95 -13.92 -14.26
N VAL A 268 4.93 -14.69 -14.75
CA VAL A 268 4.86 -15.40 -16.04
C VAL A 268 3.78 -16.48 -16.01
N GLY A 269 3.65 -17.21 -14.89
CA GLY A 269 2.59 -18.19 -14.66
C GLY A 269 1.22 -17.58 -14.28
N ASP A 270 1.02 -16.30 -14.52
CA ASP A 270 -0.24 -15.57 -14.36
C ASP A 270 -0.80 -15.46 -12.92
N SER A 271 0.07 -15.54 -11.90
CA SER A 271 -0.30 -15.27 -10.50
C SER A 271 -0.56 -13.77 -10.28
N ASP A 272 -1.75 -13.43 -9.78
CA ASP A 272 -2.15 -12.04 -9.49
C ASP A 272 -1.30 -11.42 -8.37
N TYR A 273 -0.92 -12.23 -7.37
CA TYR A 273 -0.06 -11.80 -6.27
C TYR A 273 1.33 -11.40 -6.79
N ALA A 274 1.96 -12.29 -7.57
CA ALA A 274 3.29 -12.06 -8.10
C ALA A 274 3.33 -10.90 -9.10
N GLN A 275 2.33 -10.81 -10.00
CA GLN A 275 2.20 -9.69 -10.94
C GLN A 275 2.11 -8.35 -10.20
N MET A 276 1.28 -8.24 -9.16
CA MET A 276 1.17 -7.00 -8.37
C MET A 276 2.45 -6.67 -7.60
N ALA A 277 3.07 -7.67 -6.94
CA ALA A 277 4.29 -7.46 -6.18
C ALA A 277 5.45 -6.98 -7.08
N LEU A 278 5.62 -7.62 -8.24
CA LEU A 278 6.62 -7.24 -9.23
C LEU A 278 6.33 -5.88 -9.87
N ALA A 279 5.05 -5.60 -10.18
CA ALA A 279 4.64 -4.31 -10.72
C ALA A 279 4.91 -3.15 -9.74
N TYR A 280 4.65 -3.37 -8.44
CA TYR A 280 4.98 -2.39 -7.40
C TYR A 280 6.49 -2.16 -7.32
N ARG A 281 7.31 -3.21 -7.39
CA ARG A 281 8.78 -3.09 -7.38
C ARG A 281 9.30 -2.27 -8.55
N TYR A 282 8.83 -2.52 -9.78
CA TYR A 282 9.18 -1.72 -10.96
C TYR A 282 8.64 -0.29 -10.88
N TRP A 283 7.47 -0.07 -10.28
CA TRP A 283 6.90 1.27 -10.15
C TRP A 283 7.65 2.12 -9.11
N ALA A 284 7.87 1.56 -7.92
CA ALA A 284 8.48 2.28 -6.80
C ALA A 284 10.02 2.27 -6.85
N GLY A 285 10.64 1.49 -7.73
CA GLY A 285 12.10 1.33 -7.78
C GLY A 285 12.66 0.60 -6.55
N VAL A 286 11.88 -0.34 -6.00
CA VAL A 286 12.29 -1.15 -4.85
C VAL A 286 13.03 -2.37 -5.39
N THR A 287 14.30 -2.56 -5.02
CA THR A 287 15.19 -3.66 -5.46
C THR A 287 15.54 -3.69 -6.97
N LEU A 288 14.72 -3.05 -7.81
CA LEU A 288 14.89 -2.94 -9.25
C LEU A 288 14.95 -1.47 -9.67
N THR A 289 15.48 -1.21 -10.85
CA THR A 289 15.37 0.11 -11.49
C THR A 289 13.90 0.40 -11.83
N SER A 290 13.50 1.66 -11.65
CA SER A 290 12.12 2.06 -11.90
C SER A 290 11.79 1.96 -13.40
N SER A 291 10.83 1.13 -13.77
CA SER A 291 10.38 0.95 -15.16
C SER A 291 8.87 1.06 -15.26
N CYS A 292 8.40 2.20 -15.75
CA CYS A 292 6.97 2.45 -15.91
C CYS A 292 6.29 1.50 -16.92
N PRO A 293 6.86 1.22 -18.11
CA PRO A 293 6.22 0.32 -19.09
C PRO A 293 6.03 -1.10 -18.55
N LYS A 294 7.05 -1.68 -17.89
CA LYS A 294 6.98 -3.02 -17.28
C LYS A 294 5.94 -3.06 -16.16
N ALA A 295 5.92 -2.06 -15.28
CA ALA A 295 4.92 -1.94 -14.23
C ALA A 295 3.49 -1.84 -14.81
N MET A 296 3.30 -1.04 -15.86
CA MET A 296 2.02 -0.83 -16.52
C MET A 296 1.48 -2.12 -17.12
N GLU A 297 2.30 -2.90 -17.81
CA GLU A 297 1.88 -4.18 -18.41
C GLU A 297 1.38 -5.17 -17.35
N LEU A 298 2.15 -5.34 -16.28
CA LEU A 298 1.80 -6.25 -15.18
C LEU A 298 0.52 -5.80 -14.46
N TYR A 299 0.40 -4.52 -14.12
CA TYR A 299 -0.83 -3.99 -13.52
C TYR A 299 -2.02 -4.07 -14.47
N MET A 300 -1.82 -3.89 -15.78
CA MET A 300 -2.90 -4.00 -16.76
C MET A 300 -3.46 -5.44 -16.81
N LYS A 301 -2.62 -6.48 -16.77
CA LYS A 301 -3.07 -7.89 -16.72
C LYS A 301 -3.97 -8.16 -15.51
N VAL A 302 -3.54 -7.75 -14.33
CA VAL A 302 -4.34 -7.90 -13.09
C VAL A 302 -5.60 -7.02 -13.13
N ALA A 303 -5.51 -5.79 -13.61
CA ALA A 303 -6.64 -4.88 -13.71
C ALA A 303 -7.72 -5.42 -14.66
N ASN A 304 -7.34 -6.07 -15.77
CA ASN A 304 -8.28 -6.75 -16.67
C ASN A 304 -9.06 -7.84 -15.92
N LYS A 305 -8.37 -8.67 -15.12
CA LYS A 305 -9.00 -9.71 -14.29
C LYS A 305 -9.94 -9.13 -13.25
N VAL A 306 -9.56 -8.03 -12.59
CA VAL A 306 -10.44 -7.35 -11.63
C VAL A 306 -11.65 -6.78 -12.35
N ALA A 307 -11.46 -6.10 -13.48
CA ALA A 307 -12.54 -5.49 -14.25
C ALA A 307 -13.58 -6.52 -14.72
N SER A 308 -13.17 -7.73 -15.13
CA SER A 308 -14.10 -8.79 -15.53
C SER A 308 -14.93 -9.36 -14.37
N GLN A 309 -14.46 -9.20 -13.13
CA GLN A 309 -15.14 -9.69 -11.92
C GLN A 309 -16.07 -8.65 -11.28
N VAL A 310 -16.06 -7.40 -11.74
CA VAL A 310 -16.93 -6.34 -11.18
C VAL A 310 -18.38 -6.58 -11.60
N SER A 311 -19.25 -6.81 -10.61
CA SER A 311 -20.70 -6.89 -10.82
C SER A 311 -21.36 -5.51 -10.79
N LEU A 312 -22.60 -5.42 -11.28
CA LEU A 312 -23.41 -4.20 -11.27
C LEU A 312 -23.73 -3.72 -9.83
N SER A 313 -23.86 -4.64 -8.87
CA SER A 313 -24.02 -4.33 -7.44
C SER A 313 -22.76 -3.74 -6.79
N GLY A 314 -21.61 -3.85 -7.45
CA GLY A 314 -20.31 -3.60 -6.83
C GLY A 314 -19.93 -4.74 -5.86
N GLY A 315 -18.62 -4.86 -5.60
CA GLY A 315 -18.10 -5.77 -4.58
C GLY A 315 -18.33 -5.25 -3.14
N PRO A 316 -18.00 -6.04 -2.11
CA PRO A 316 -18.08 -5.59 -0.72
C PRO A 316 -17.24 -4.32 -0.52
N ALA A 317 -17.80 -3.33 0.18
CA ALA A 317 -17.07 -2.09 0.47
C ALA A 317 -15.89 -2.37 1.40
N VAL A 318 -14.67 -2.27 0.88
CA VAL A 318 -13.44 -2.46 1.66
C VAL A 318 -13.08 -1.16 2.37
N HIS A 319 -13.15 -1.16 3.70
CA HIS A 319 -12.68 -0.03 4.51
C HIS A 319 -11.17 -0.12 4.71
N ARG A 320 -10.46 0.95 4.35
CA ARG A 320 -9.00 1.06 4.52
C ARG A 320 -8.71 1.82 5.82
N VAL A 321 -8.63 1.11 6.94
CA VAL A 321 -8.28 1.70 8.25
C VAL A 321 -6.77 1.79 8.38
N ARG A 322 -6.24 2.97 8.71
CA ARG A 322 -4.86 3.12 9.20
C ARG A 322 -4.84 3.00 10.72
N LEU A 323 -3.98 2.13 11.24
CA LEU A 323 -3.87 1.89 12.67
C LEU A 323 -3.29 3.09 13.42
N LEU A 324 -2.36 3.82 12.79
CA LEU A 324 -1.79 5.05 13.33
C LEU A 324 -2.89 6.10 13.62
N ASP A 325 -3.73 6.39 12.62
CA ASP A 325 -4.85 7.34 12.74
C ASP A 325 -5.87 6.88 13.81
N GLU A 326 -6.01 5.56 14.00
CA GLU A 326 -6.87 5.00 15.04
C GLU A 326 -6.30 5.19 16.44
N ALA A 327 -4.99 5.01 16.60
CA ALA A 327 -4.28 5.16 17.87
C ALA A 327 -4.26 6.62 18.34
N ASP A 328 -4.11 7.57 17.41
CA ASP A 328 -4.11 9.01 17.67
C ASP A 328 -5.51 9.56 18.04
N GLY A 329 -6.55 8.70 18.06
CA GLY A 329 -7.93 9.12 18.35
C GLY A 329 -8.58 9.93 17.22
N VAL A 330 -7.90 10.05 16.07
CA VAL A 330 -8.42 10.66 14.83
C VAL A 330 -9.44 9.75 14.15
N SER A 331 -9.65 8.53 14.68
CA SER A 331 -10.65 7.58 14.22
C SER A 331 -12.05 8.17 14.20
N THR A 332 -12.47 8.56 13.00
CA THR A 332 -13.86 8.82 12.67
C THR A 332 -14.58 7.48 12.57
N GLY A 333 -15.05 6.93 13.69
CA GLY A 333 -16.31 6.18 13.69
C GLY A 333 -16.30 4.71 14.09
N SER A 334 -15.20 3.95 14.12
CA SER A 334 -15.37 2.47 14.17
C SER A 334 -16.03 1.90 15.45
N ALA A 335 -15.89 2.55 16.61
CA ALA A 335 -16.58 2.15 17.85
C ALA A 335 -17.93 2.89 18.03
N LEU A 336 -18.08 4.06 17.42
CA LEU A 336 -19.37 4.78 17.36
C LEU A 336 -20.34 4.10 16.40
N ASP A 337 -19.83 3.34 15.42
CA ASP A 337 -20.60 2.72 14.36
C ASP A 337 -21.56 1.65 14.89
N THR A 338 -21.18 0.84 15.89
CA THR A 338 -22.06 -0.21 16.44
C THR A 338 -23.29 0.39 17.13
N ASP A 339 -23.07 1.33 18.03
CA ASP A 339 -24.15 2.01 18.76
C ASP A 339 -25.02 2.82 17.80
N LEU A 340 -24.41 3.41 16.77
CA LEU A 340 -25.11 4.12 15.71
C LEU A 340 -25.99 3.18 14.86
N ILE A 341 -25.52 1.98 14.54
CA ILE A 341 -26.31 0.97 13.82
C ILE A 341 -27.52 0.53 14.63
N GLU A 342 -27.34 0.24 15.93
CA GLU A 342 -28.44 -0.10 16.83
C GLU A 342 -29.47 1.03 16.92
N TYR A 343 -28.99 2.27 17.03
CA TYR A 343 -29.87 3.44 17.01
C TYR A 343 -30.67 3.55 15.70
N TYR A 344 -30.04 3.36 14.53
CA TYR A 344 -30.73 3.34 13.25
C TYR A 344 -31.75 2.20 13.15
N GLN A 345 -31.46 1.02 13.71
CA GLN A 345 -32.41 -0.10 13.75
C GLN A 345 -33.67 0.28 14.50
N LEU A 346 -33.52 0.89 15.68
CA LEU A 346 -34.64 1.37 16.47
C LEU A 346 -35.46 2.45 15.75
N LEU A 347 -34.82 3.36 15.01
CA LEU A 347 -35.53 4.34 14.18
C LEU A 347 -36.31 3.69 13.03
N ALA A 348 -35.70 2.73 12.33
CA ALA A 348 -36.33 2.02 11.23
C ALA A 348 -37.56 1.22 11.69
N GLU A 349 -37.48 0.59 12.87
CA GLU A 349 -38.60 -0.11 13.51
C GLU A 349 -39.75 0.82 13.90
N LYS A 350 -39.45 2.05 14.31
CA LYS A 350 -40.44 3.11 14.56
C LYS A 350 -41.08 3.68 13.29
N GLY A 351 -40.61 3.25 12.11
CA GLY A 351 -41.17 3.64 10.81
C GLY A 351 -40.46 4.82 10.14
N ASP A 352 -39.26 5.21 10.60
CA ASP A 352 -38.46 6.20 9.88
C ASP A 352 -37.96 5.64 8.55
N VAL A 353 -38.47 6.22 7.45
CA VAL A 353 -38.16 5.81 6.08
C VAL A 353 -36.68 6.06 5.75
N GLN A 354 -36.07 7.11 6.29
CA GLN A 354 -34.65 7.40 6.03
C GLN A 354 -33.75 6.38 6.71
N ALA A 355 -34.03 6.02 7.96
CA ALA A 355 -33.33 4.94 8.66
C ALA A 355 -33.49 3.59 7.94
N GLN A 356 -34.69 3.27 7.45
CA GLN A 356 -34.93 2.06 6.64
C GLN A 356 -34.06 2.02 5.38
N ILE A 357 -33.95 3.14 4.65
CA ILE A 357 -33.10 3.22 3.45
C ILE A 357 -31.62 3.12 3.82
N GLY A 358 -31.19 3.83 4.88
CA GLY A 358 -29.81 3.81 5.35
C GLY A 358 -29.36 2.41 5.74
N LEU A 359 -30.16 1.70 6.54
CA LEU A 359 -29.89 0.30 6.90
C LEU A 359 -30.00 -0.64 5.70
N GLY A 360 -30.98 -0.41 4.82
CA GLY A 360 -31.10 -1.16 3.57
C GLY A 360 -29.83 -1.06 2.72
N GLN A 361 -29.29 0.15 2.56
CA GLN A 361 -28.04 0.40 1.84
C GLN A 361 -26.84 -0.20 2.56
N LEU A 362 -26.77 -0.06 3.89
CA LEU A 362 -25.69 -0.62 4.69
C LEU A 362 -25.64 -2.14 4.59
N HIS A 363 -26.78 -2.81 4.68
CA HIS A 363 -26.88 -4.26 4.46
C HIS A 363 -26.69 -4.65 2.99
N PHE A 364 -26.96 -3.76 2.02
CA PHE A 364 -26.79 -4.05 0.60
C PHE A 364 -25.33 -3.92 0.12
N GLN A 365 -24.58 -2.94 0.61
CA GLN A 365 -23.19 -2.66 0.20
C GLN A 365 -22.16 -3.29 1.15
N GLY A 366 -22.55 -3.53 2.41
CA GLY A 366 -21.62 -3.86 3.49
C GLY A 366 -20.81 -2.65 3.95
N GLY A 367 -20.27 -2.71 5.17
CA GLY A 367 -19.39 -1.66 5.73
C GLY A 367 -19.66 -1.39 7.21
N ARG A 368 -18.74 -0.65 7.87
CA ARG A 368 -18.84 -0.28 9.30
C ARG A 368 -19.08 -1.46 10.25
N GLY A 369 -18.46 -2.61 9.97
CA GLY A 369 -18.67 -3.84 10.74
C GLY A 369 -19.98 -4.58 10.47
N VAL A 370 -20.86 -4.05 9.60
CA VAL A 370 -22.07 -4.75 9.15
C VAL A 370 -21.77 -5.63 7.95
N THR A 371 -22.09 -6.91 8.11
CA THR A 371 -22.02 -7.88 7.03
C THR A 371 -23.17 -7.66 6.05
N LEU A 372 -22.86 -7.83 4.77
CA LEU A 372 -23.82 -7.68 3.68
C LEU A 372 -24.91 -8.77 3.79
N ASP A 373 -26.18 -8.37 3.84
CA ASP A 373 -27.34 -9.24 3.95
C ASP A 373 -28.46 -8.73 3.04
N GLN A 374 -28.58 -9.34 1.85
CA GLN A 374 -29.56 -8.95 0.86
C GLN A 374 -31.00 -9.19 1.32
N ASN A 375 -31.26 -10.17 2.19
CA ASN A 375 -32.61 -10.44 2.68
C ASN A 375 -33.07 -9.36 3.65
N LYS A 376 -32.19 -8.92 4.56
CA LYS A 376 -32.44 -7.75 5.42
C LYS A 376 -32.55 -6.47 4.61
N ALA A 377 -31.66 -6.27 3.64
CA ALA A 377 -31.74 -5.11 2.74
C ALA A 377 -33.08 -5.07 1.99
N LEU A 378 -33.51 -6.19 1.42
CA LEU A 378 -34.79 -6.33 0.74
C LEU A 378 -35.96 -6.07 1.69
N HIS A 379 -35.90 -6.54 2.93
CA HIS A 379 -36.92 -6.27 3.94
C HIS A 379 -37.07 -4.76 4.20
N TYR A 380 -35.98 -4.06 4.50
CA TYR A 380 -36.01 -2.62 4.75
C TYR A 380 -36.41 -1.81 3.50
N PHE A 381 -35.90 -2.17 2.32
CA PHE A 381 -36.29 -1.50 1.08
C PHE A 381 -37.77 -1.73 0.73
N LYS A 382 -38.33 -2.92 0.98
CA LYS A 382 -39.77 -3.16 0.81
C LYS A 382 -40.61 -2.30 1.76
N GLN A 383 -40.17 -2.11 3.00
CA GLN A 383 -40.85 -1.20 3.93
C GLN A 383 -40.80 0.25 3.43
N ALA A 384 -39.61 0.75 3.07
CA ALA A 384 -39.44 2.11 2.57
C ALA A 384 -40.17 2.36 1.23
N ALA A 385 -40.24 1.35 0.36
CA ALA A 385 -40.97 1.42 -0.92
C ALA A 385 -42.49 1.49 -0.73
N LYS A 386 -43.05 0.84 0.30
CA LYS A 386 -44.49 0.99 0.65
C LYS A 386 -44.84 2.43 1.02
N SER A 387 -43.91 3.15 1.62
CA SER A 387 -44.02 4.58 1.90
C SER A 387 -43.80 5.48 0.68
N GLY A 388 -43.64 4.90 -0.52
CA GLY A 388 -43.47 5.63 -1.78
C GLY A 388 -42.06 6.15 -2.05
N ASN A 389 -41.04 5.67 -1.33
CA ASN A 389 -39.69 6.20 -1.49
C ASN A 389 -39.03 5.76 -2.82
N ALA A 390 -38.50 6.74 -3.55
CA ALA A 390 -37.89 6.53 -4.87
C ALA A 390 -36.56 5.77 -4.83
N VAL A 391 -35.73 6.00 -3.81
CA VAL A 391 -34.43 5.34 -3.63
C VAL A 391 -34.65 3.86 -3.33
N ALA A 392 -35.58 3.55 -2.42
CA ALA A 392 -35.94 2.18 -2.09
C ALA A 392 -36.44 1.41 -3.32
N ASN A 393 -37.32 2.02 -4.14
CA ASN A 393 -37.77 1.43 -5.40
C ASN A 393 -36.59 1.14 -6.35
N ALA A 394 -35.61 2.05 -6.46
CA ALA A 394 -34.46 1.82 -7.33
C ALA A 394 -33.56 0.67 -6.84
N PHE A 395 -33.31 0.57 -5.54
CA PHE A 395 -32.54 -0.56 -4.98
C PHE A 395 -33.28 -1.89 -5.06
N LEU A 396 -34.61 -1.91 -4.91
CA LEU A 396 -35.42 -3.12 -5.19
C LEU A 396 -35.30 -3.55 -6.65
N GLY A 397 -35.38 -2.60 -7.59
CA GLY A 397 -35.16 -2.87 -9.01
C GLY A 397 -33.80 -3.51 -9.26
N LYS A 398 -32.76 -3.01 -8.59
CA LYS A 398 -31.39 -3.56 -8.67
C LYS A 398 -31.30 -4.99 -8.11
N ILE A 399 -31.90 -5.24 -6.95
CA ILE A 399 -31.93 -6.58 -6.32
C ILE A 399 -32.63 -7.60 -7.25
N TYR A 400 -33.78 -7.26 -7.83
CA TYR A 400 -34.48 -8.17 -8.74
C TYR A 400 -33.81 -8.32 -10.11
N LEU A 401 -33.09 -7.30 -10.60
CA LEU A 401 -32.35 -7.37 -11.87
C LEU A 401 -31.15 -8.34 -11.80
N GLU A 402 -30.44 -8.35 -10.67
CA GLU A 402 -29.26 -9.18 -10.46
C GLU A 402 -29.60 -10.56 -9.88
N GLY A 403 -30.62 -10.64 -9.01
CA GLY A 403 -30.84 -11.81 -8.17
C GLY A 403 -29.85 -11.88 -7.00
N GLY A 404 -29.94 -12.94 -6.19
CA GLY A 404 -29.04 -13.14 -5.05
C GLY A 404 -29.35 -14.39 -4.24
N ASP A 405 -28.71 -14.52 -3.07
CA ASP A 405 -28.85 -15.67 -2.15
C ASP A 405 -30.32 -15.87 -1.72
N GLY A 406 -31.01 -16.78 -2.41
CA GLY A 406 -32.43 -17.07 -2.18
C GLY A 406 -33.41 -16.13 -2.90
N ILE A 407 -32.94 -15.18 -3.73
CA ILE A 407 -33.76 -14.25 -4.51
C ILE A 407 -33.57 -14.54 -6.00
N LYS A 408 -34.64 -15.00 -6.67
CA LYS A 408 -34.61 -15.22 -8.12
C LYS A 408 -34.61 -13.89 -8.87
N ALA A 409 -33.75 -13.78 -9.87
CA ALA A 409 -33.75 -12.64 -10.78
C ALA A 409 -35.05 -12.61 -11.59
N ASP A 410 -35.68 -11.44 -11.66
CA ASP A 410 -36.91 -11.22 -12.40
C ASP A 410 -36.86 -9.84 -13.06
N ASN A 411 -36.72 -9.86 -14.39
CA ASN A 411 -36.57 -8.65 -15.18
C ASN A 411 -37.87 -7.85 -15.25
N GLU A 412 -39.05 -8.46 -15.15
CA GLU A 412 -40.32 -7.75 -15.26
C GLU A 412 -40.56 -6.93 -13.99
N THR A 413 -40.40 -7.55 -12.81
CA THR A 413 -40.50 -6.82 -11.54
C THR A 413 -39.41 -5.77 -11.39
N ALA A 414 -38.18 -6.05 -11.84
CA ALA A 414 -37.13 -5.06 -11.88
C ALA A 414 -37.52 -3.82 -12.72
N PHE A 415 -38.11 -4.04 -13.90
CA PHE A 415 -38.58 -2.97 -14.77
C PHE A 415 -39.64 -2.10 -14.08
N GLU A 416 -40.63 -2.70 -13.43
CA GLU A 416 -41.67 -1.96 -12.72
C GLU A 416 -41.10 -1.07 -11.60
N TYR A 417 -40.18 -1.61 -10.80
CA TYR A 417 -39.56 -0.85 -9.71
C TYR A 417 -38.66 0.28 -10.23
N PHE A 418 -37.86 0.03 -11.27
CA PHE A 418 -37.07 1.07 -11.90
C PHE A 418 -37.93 2.14 -12.57
N LYS A 419 -39.05 1.76 -13.19
CA LYS A 419 -40.02 2.70 -13.76
C LYS A 419 -40.62 3.61 -12.67
N LYS A 420 -41.09 3.04 -11.56
CA LYS A 420 -41.59 3.80 -10.40
C LYS A 420 -40.53 4.77 -9.86
N ALA A 421 -39.28 4.32 -9.74
CA ALA A 421 -38.19 5.17 -9.27
C ALA A 421 -37.87 6.30 -10.26
N ALA A 422 -37.84 6.02 -11.56
CA ALA A 422 -37.55 7.00 -12.60
C ALA A 422 -38.66 8.05 -12.75
N GLU A 423 -39.94 7.66 -12.57
CA GLU A 423 -41.09 8.58 -12.53
C GLU A 423 -40.99 9.56 -11.35
N LEU A 424 -40.43 9.11 -10.22
CA LEU A 424 -40.08 9.95 -9.06
C LEU A 424 -38.75 10.70 -9.23
N ASN A 425 -38.23 10.77 -10.46
CA ASN A 425 -36.99 11.45 -10.83
C ASN A 425 -35.73 10.95 -10.09
N ASN A 426 -35.70 9.67 -9.69
CA ASN A 426 -34.51 9.09 -9.04
C ASN A 426 -33.46 8.68 -10.09
N PRO A 427 -32.19 9.08 -9.93
CA PRO A 427 -31.16 8.83 -10.94
C PRO A 427 -30.69 7.37 -10.97
N VAL A 428 -30.79 6.64 -9.84
CA VAL A 428 -30.50 5.20 -9.78
C VAL A 428 -31.53 4.45 -10.63
N GLY A 429 -32.81 4.79 -10.46
CA GLY A 429 -33.91 4.24 -11.27
C GLY A 429 -33.76 4.52 -12.77
N GLN A 430 -33.39 5.76 -13.12
CA GLN A 430 -33.12 6.16 -14.50
C GLN A 430 -31.94 5.37 -15.10
N SER A 431 -30.84 5.21 -14.35
CA SER A 431 -29.70 4.41 -14.81
C SER A 431 -30.07 2.93 -14.98
N GLY A 432 -30.88 2.37 -14.07
CA GLY A 432 -31.41 1.01 -14.17
C GLY A 432 -32.24 0.79 -15.43
N LEU A 433 -33.17 1.70 -15.74
CA LEU A 433 -33.91 1.67 -17.01
C LEU A 433 -32.98 1.78 -18.21
N GLY A 434 -31.97 2.65 -18.14
CA GLY A 434 -30.96 2.78 -19.18
C GLY A 434 -30.26 1.46 -19.48
N ILE A 435 -29.86 0.72 -18.45
CA ILE A 435 -29.22 -0.60 -18.56
C ILE A 435 -30.19 -1.62 -19.19
N MET A 436 -31.45 -1.64 -18.75
CA MET A 436 -32.46 -2.56 -19.30
C MET A 436 -32.69 -2.33 -20.79
N TYR A 437 -32.81 -1.07 -21.23
CA TYR A 437 -32.93 -0.73 -22.66
C TYR A 437 -31.64 -0.98 -23.45
N LEU A 438 -30.46 -0.80 -22.84
CA LEU A 438 -29.18 -1.06 -23.50
C LEU A 438 -28.95 -2.56 -23.76
N GLN A 439 -29.28 -3.40 -22.77
CA GLN A 439 -29.05 -4.84 -22.81
C GLN A 439 -30.26 -5.64 -23.35
N GLY A 440 -31.45 -5.03 -23.40
CA GLY A 440 -32.68 -5.70 -23.81
C GLY A 440 -33.26 -6.64 -22.73
N ARG A 441 -33.06 -6.33 -21.45
CA ARG A 441 -33.57 -7.14 -20.32
C ARG A 441 -35.00 -6.73 -19.98
N GLY A 442 -35.98 -7.60 -20.21
CA GLY A 442 -37.41 -7.33 -19.94
C GLY A 442 -38.06 -6.29 -20.86
N VAL A 443 -37.29 -5.66 -21.75
CA VAL A 443 -37.74 -4.67 -22.75
C VAL A 443 -36.96 -4.84 -24.05
N PRO A 444 -37.51 -4.46 -25.21
CA PRO A 444 -36.75 -4.47 -26.47
C PRO A 444 -35.55 -3.51 -26.40
N LYS A 445 -34.43 -3.95 -26.97
CA LYS A 445 -33.18 -3.17 -27.00
C LYS A 445 -33.39 -1.85 -27.75
N ASP A 446 -33.11 -0.73 -27.07
CA ASP A 446 -33.27 0.63 -27.60
C ASP A 446 -32.15 1.53 -27.08
N THR A 447 -31.10 1.67 -27.88
CA THR A 447 -29.91 2.45 -27.50
C THR A 447 -30.21 3.95 -27.39
N ALA A 448 -31.20 4.47 -28.11
CA ALA A 448 -31.56 5.88 -28.06
C ALA A 448 -32.27 6.23 -26.75
N LYS A 449 -33.19 5.37 -26.29
CA LYS A 449 -33.79 5.51 -24.95
C LYS A 449 -32.75 5.33 -23.86
N ALA A 450 -31.86 4.35 -23.98
CA ALA A 450 -30.77 4.15 -23.03
C ALA A 450 -29.91 5.42 -22.89
N PHE A 451 -29.48 6.01 -24.02
CA PHE A 451 -28.74 7.28 -24.03
C PHE A 451 -29.47 8.40 -23.31
N LYS A 452 -30.79 8.55 -23.55
CA LYS A 452 -31.61 9.56 -22.89
C LYS A 452 -31.64 9.37 -21.38
N TYR A 453 -31.91 8.16 -20.90
CA TYR A 453 -31.97 7.87 -19.47
C TYR A 453 -30.61 8.04 -18.78
N PHE A 454 -29.52 7.57 -19.40
CA PHE A 454 -28.18 7.78 -18.87
C PHE A 454 -27.78 9.26 -18.83
N THR A 455 -28.18 10.05 -19.84
CA THR A 455 -27.96 11.51 -19.84
C THR A 455 -28.64 12.19 -18.67
N ILE A 456 -29.89 11.83 -18.38
CA ILE A 456 -30.64 12.41 -17.25
C ILE A 456 -29.96 12.01 -15.93
N ALA A 457 -29.60 10.73 -15.76
CA ALA A 457 -28.93 10.24 -14.55
C ALA A 457 -27.55 10.91 -14.34
N ALA A 458 -26.75 11.03 -15.40
CA ALA A 458 -25.42 11.64 -15.33
C ALA A 458 -25.48 13.14 -15.02
N ASN A 459 -26.47 13.86 -15.54
CA ASN A 459 -26.70 15.27 -15.22
C ASN A 459 -27.09 15.49 -13.75
N GLN A 460 -27.66 14.48 -13.09
CA GLN A 460 -27.90 14.48 -11.65
C GLN A 460 -26.67 14.04 -10.83
N GLY A 461 -25.52 13.81 -11.49
CA GLY A 461 -24.29 13.40 -10.82
C GLY A 461 -24.21 11.92 -10.47
N TRP A 462 -25.10 11.07 -11.01
CA TRP A 462 -25.07 9.65 -10.70
C TRP A 462 -23.99 8.89 -11.48
N VAL A 463 -23.18 8.16 -10.72
CA VAL A 463 -21.95 7.49 -11.16
C VAL A 463 -22.18 6.49 -12.29
N GLU A 464 -23.16 5.59 -12.12
CA GLU A 464 -23.46 4.58 -13.15
C GLU A 464 -23.92 5.22 -14.45
N GLY A 465 -24.70 6.31 -14.36
CA GLY A 465 -25.13 7.06 -15.54
C GLY A 465 -23.94 7.66 -16.28
N GLN A 466 -22.98 8.24 -15.55
CA GLN A 466 -21.74 8.76 -16.12
C GLN A 466 -20.90 7.65 -16.75
N LEU A 467 -20.72 6.52 -16.06
CA LEU A 467 -19.97 5.36 -16.57
C LEU A 467 -20.55 4.86 -17.90
N HIS A 468 -21.86 4.63 -17.97
CA HIS A 468 -22.52 4.10 -19.16
C HIS A 468 -22.52 5.11 -20.32
N LEU A 469 -22.63 6.42 -20.06
CA LEU A 469 -22.38 7.43 -21.10
C LEU A 469 -20.94 7.37 -21.60
N GLY A 470 -19.97 7.20 -20.70
CA GLY A 470 -18.57 6.97 -21.04
C GLY A 470 -18.42 5.81 -22.01
N PHE A 471 -19.05 4.67 -21.72
CA PHE A 471 -19.09 3.50 -22.59
C PHE A 471 -19.73 3.76 -23.96
N MET A 472 -20.86 4.44 -23.99
CA MET A 472 -21.55 4.76 -25.25
C MET A 472 -20.67 5.65 -26.15
N TYR A 473 -20.00 6.66 -25.59
CA TYR A 473 -19.08 7.52 -26.35
C TYR A 473 -17.76 6.84 -26.71
N PHE A 474 -17.25 5.94 -25.86
CA PHE A 474 -16.02 5.19 -26.09
C PHE A 474 -16.20 4.15 -27.21
N GLY A 475 -17.27 3.35 -27.13
CA GLY A 475 -17.58 2.30 -28.11
C GLY A 475 -18.36 2.78 -29.34
N GLY A 476 -18.96 3.98 -29.30
CA GLY A 476 -19.85 4.47 -30.37
C GLY A 476 -21.22 3.77 -30.40
N ILE A 477 -21.72 3.32 -29.24
CA ILE A 477 -22.98 2.58 -29.13
C ILE A 477 -24.14 3.57 -29.09
N GLY A 478 -24.95 3.63 -30.15
CA GLY A 478 -26.11 4.52 -30.24
C GLY A 478 -25.77 6.02 -30.37
N VAL A 479 -24.48 6.38 -30.34
CA VAL A 479 -23.94 7.73 -30.54
C VAL A 479 -22.64 7.68 -31.32
N ARG A 480 -22.26 8.78 -31.98
CA ARG A 480 -20.96 8.87 -32.65
C ARG A 480 -19.83 8.77 -31.60
N ARG A 481 -18.84 7.93 -31.89
CA ARG A 481 -17.65 7.75 -31.05
C ARG A 481 -16.94 9.08 -30.81
N ASP A 482 -16.67 9.40 -29.54
CA ASP A 482 -16.03 10.63 -29.09
C ASP A 482 -15.22 10.38 -27.81
N PHE A 483 -13.91 10.16 -27.98
CA PHE A 483 -13.01 9.87 -26.87
C PHE A 483 -12.87 11.03 -25.88
N LYS A 484 -13.06 12.28 -26.32
CA LYS A 484 -12.95 13.44 -25.43
C LYS A 484 -14.13 13.47 -24.46
N LYS A 485 -15.34 13.17 -24.95
CA LYS A 485 -16.52 13.00 -24.09
C LYS A 485 -16.42 11.77 -23.23
N ALA A 486 -15.93 10.65 -23.76
CA ALA A 486 -15.69 9.44 -22.97
C ALA A 486 -14.76 9.74 -21.78
N ASN A 487 -13.63 10.42 -22.02
CA ASN A 487 -12.70 10.80 -20.96
C ASN A 487 -13.36 11.69 -19.90
N LYS A 488 -14.17 12.67 -20.32
CA LYS A 488 -14.92 13.52 -19.39
C LYS A 488 -15.82 12.69 -18.47
N TYR A 489 -16.62 11.78 -19.03
CA TYR A 489 -17.56 10.98 -18.23
C TYR A 489 -16.86 9.93 -17.37
N PHE A 490 -15.81 9.28 -17.87
CA PHE A 490 -14.99 8.37 -17.06
C PHE A 490 -14.25 9.11 -15.94
N SER A 491 -13.77 10.34 -16.17
CA SER A 491 -13.16 11.17 -15.12
C SER A 491 -14.15 11.53 -14.01
N LEU A 492 -15.40 11.82 -14.36
CA LEU A 492 -16.45 12.09 -13.37
C LEU A 492 -16.79 10.83 -12.56
N ALA A 493 -16.94 9.69 -13.24
CA ALA A 493 -17.20 8.42 -12.57
C ALA A 493 -15.99 7.95 -11.72
N SER A 494 -14.75 8.23 -12.14
CA SER A 494 -13.56 7.86 -11.38
C SER A 494 -13.39 8.69 -10.11
N GLN A 495 -13.83 9.95 -10.09
CA GLN A 495 -13.84 10.79 -8.87
C GLN A 495 -14.72 10.20 -7.76
N SER A 496 -15.77 9.47 -8.13
CA SER A 496 -16.60 8.71 -7.19
C SER A 496 -16.03 7.34 -6.81
N GLY A 497 -14.90 6.93 -7.40
CA GLY A 497 -14.20 5.69 -7.09
C GLY A 497 -14.65 4.46 -7.87
N HIS A 498 -15.43 4.61 -8.95
CA HIS A 498 -15.93 3.48 -9.74
C HIS A 498 -14.80 2.72 -10.45
N VAL A 499 -14.71 1.41 -10.22
CA VAL A 499 -13.60 0.55 -10.66
C VAL A 499 -13.47 0.51 -12.18
N LEU A 500 -14.57 0.25 -12.90
CA LEU A 500 -14.56 0.18 -14.36
C LEU A 500 -14.21 1.54 -15.01
N ALA A 501 -14.59 2.66 -14.38
CA ALA A 501 -14.24 3.97 -14.90
C ALA A 501 -12.74 4.22 -14.81
N LEU A 502 -12.13 3.90 -13.66
CA LEU A 502 -10.68 3.96 -13.46
C LEU A 502 -9.95 3.07 -14.48
N TYR A 503 -10.45 1.86 -14.72
CA TYR A 503 -9.87 0.93 -15.67
C TYR A 503 -9.87 1.47 -17.11
N HIS A 504 -11.00 1.97 -17.60
CA HIS A 504 -11.04 2.53 -18.95
C HIS A 504 -10.28 3.84 -19.07
N LEU A 505 -10.27 4.67 -18.03
CA LEU A 505 -9.43 5.87 -18.00
C LEU A 505 -7.94 5.49 -18.06
N ALA A 506 -7.52 4.45 -17.35
CA ALA A 506 -6.15 3.93 -17.42
C ALA A 506 -5.79 3.45 -18.84
N GLN A 507 -6.68 2.70 -19.50
CA GLN A 507 -6.50 2.28 -20.90
C GLN A 507 -6.37 3.49 -21.85
N MET A 508 -7.20 4.51 -21.65
CA MET A 508 -7.14 5.75 -22.45
C MET A 508 -5.81 6.48 -22.27
N HIS A 509 -5.27 6.56 -21.05
CA HIS A 509 -3.94 7.14 -20.80
C HIS A 509 -2.78 6.26 -21.28
N ALA A 510 -2.92 4.93 -21.23
CA ALA A 510 -1.90 4.00 -21.72
C ALA A 510 -1.77 4.07 -23.25
N GLN A 511 -2.90 4.16 -23.96
CA GLN A 511 -2.96 4.18 -25.43
C GLN A 511 -2.94 5.60 -26.02
N GLY A 512 -3.26 6.64 -25.24
CA GLY A 512 -3.39 8.01 -25.73
C GLY A 512 -4.73 8.29 -26.46
N LEU A 513 -5.81 7.62 -26.06
CA LEU A 513 -7.13 7.79 -26.65
C LEU A 513 -7.86 9.00 -26.04
N GLY A 514 -8.00 10.09 -26.79
CA GLY A 514 -8.70 11.30 -26.32
C GLY A 514 -7.95 12.14 -25.28
N VAL A 515 -6.77 11.68 -24.85
CA VAL A 515 -5.82 12.34 -23.94
C VAL A 515 -4.39 12.05 -24.40
N MET A 516 -3.43 12.84 -23.94
CA MET A 516 -2.01 12.55 -24.17
C MET A 516 -1.63 11.26 -23.44
N ARG A 517 -0.85 10.41 -24.12
CA ARG A 517 -0.30 9.18 -23.53
C ARG A 517 0.55 9.54 -22.32
N SER A 518 0.26 8.91 -21.18
CA SER A 518 0.99 9.12 -19.93
C SER A 518 1.06 7.81 -19.17
N CYS A 519 2.26 7.24 -19.10
CA CYS A 519 2.51 5.99 -18.39
C CYS A 519 2.32 6.14 -16.86
N PRO A 520 2.85 7.18 -16.19
CA PRO A 520 2.70 7.34 -14.73
C PRO A 520 1.23 7.35 -14.29
N THR A 521 0.40 8.14 -14.96
CA THR A 521 -1.03 8.22 -14.66
C THR A 521 -1.74 6.91 -14.95
N ALA A 522 -1.39 6.20 -16.03
CA ALA A 522 -1.97 4.90 -16.34
C ALA A 522 -1.64 3.85 -15.27
N VAL A 523 -0.39 3.80 -14.80
CA VAL A 523 0.05 2.89 -13.73
C VAL A 523 -0.69 3.18 -12.43
N GLU A 524 -0.80 4.44 -12.02
CA GLU A 524 -1.53 4.81 -10.79
C GLU A 524 -3.00 4.40 -10.86
N LEU A 525 -3.65 4.56 -12.01
CA LEU A 525 -5.05 4.17 -12.21
C LEU A 525 -5.22 2.65 -12.24
N PHE A 526 -4.36 1.93 -12.97
CA PHE A 526 -4.40 0.46 -12.97
C PHE A 526 -4.10 -0.11 -11.59
N LYS A 527 -3.12 0.43 -10.86
CA LYS A 527 -2.84 0.07 -9.48
C LYS A 527 -4.09 0.27 -8.60
N ASN A 528 -4.76 1.42 -8.72
CA ASN A 528 -6.01 1.68 -8.00
C ASN A 528 -7.13 0.67 -8.32
N VAL A 529 -7.19 0.16 -9.55
CA VAL A 529 -8.11 -0.92 -9.94
C VAL A 529 -7.71 -2.23 -9.30
N CYS A 530 -6.43 -2.62 -9.39
CA CYS A 530 -5.91 -3.85 -8.79
C CYS A 530 -6.14 -3.88 -7.28
N GLU A 531 -5.97 -2.74 -6.60
CA GLU A 531 -6.19 -2.64 -5.15
C GLU A 531 -7.66 -2.88 -4.72
N ARG A 532 -8.61 -2.81 -5.66
CA ARG A 532 -10.05 -3.06 -5.45
C ARG A 532 -10.46 -4.50 -5.78
N GLY A 533 -9.51 -5.37 -6.11
CA GLY A 533 -9.76 -6.81 -6.29
C GLY A 533 -10.25 -7.48 -5.01
N ARG A 534 -10.77 -8.71 -5.13
CA ARG A 534 -11.37 -9.48 -4.02
C ARG A 534 -10.43 -9.64 -2.82
N TRP A 535 -9.12 -9.79 -3.08
CA TRP A 535 -8.07 -9.86 -2.06
C TRP A 535 -7.97 -8.61 -1.19
N GLY A 536 -8.47 -7.44 -1.64
CA GLY A 536 -8.49 -6.21 -0.85
C GLY A 536 -9.31 -6.35 0.44
N SER A 537 -10.31 -7.25 0.46
CA SER A 537 -11.09 -7.57 1.67
C SER A 537 -10.21 -8.04 2.85
N ARG A 538 -9.01 -8.56 2.57
CA ARG A 538 -8.04 -8.97 3.57
C ARG A 538 -7.58 -7.84 4.50
N LEU A 539 -7.66 -6.57 4.07
CA LEU A 539 -7.40 -5.42 4.97
C LEU A 539 -8.36 -5.41 6.17
N MET A 540 -9.62 -5.80 5.97
CA MET A 540 -10.61 -5.86 7.02
C MET A 540 -10.40 -7.08 7.93
N LEU A 541 -9.99 -8.22 7.37
CA LEU A 541 -9.63 -9.41 8.15
C LEU A 541 -8.42 -9.14 9.05
N ALA A 542 -7.40 -8.46 8.52
CA ALA A 542 -6.22 -8.05 9.29
C ALA A 542 -6.60 -7.10 10.43
N HIS A 543 -7.47 -6.12 10.16
CA HIS A 543 -7.97 -5.20 11.20
C HIS A 543 -8.78 -5.93 12.27
N ARG A 544 -9.62 -6.90 11.88
CA ARG A 544 -10.36 -7.74 12.81
C ARG A 544 -9.43 -8.58 13.70
N ALA A 545 -8.38 -9.17 13.13
CA ALA A 545 -7.37 -9.90 13.89
C ALA A 545 -6.65 -9.00 14.91
N TYR A 546 -6.26 -7.79 14.49
CA TYR A 546 -5.67 -6.78 15.37
C TYR A 546 -6.61 -6.42 16.54
N ARG A 547 -7.89 -6.14 16.25
CA ARG A 547 -8.91 -5.87 17.28
C ARG A 547 -9.13 -7.07 18.22
N ALA A 548 -8.97 -8.30 17.72
CA ALA A 548 -9.03 -9.52 18.50
C ALA A 548 -7.76 -9.80 19.33
N ARG A 549 -6.77 -8.90 19.32
CA ARG A 549 -5.46 -9.04 19.97
C ARG A 549 -4.59 -10.17 19.40
N ASP A 550 -4.88 -10.58 18.17
CA ASP A 550 -4.04 -11.47 17.38
C ASP A 550 -3.11 -10.63 16.47
N SER A 551 -2.12 -9.99 17.10
CA SER A 551 -1.24 -9.03 16.42
C SER A 551 -0.29 -9.71 15.42
N ASP A 552 0.12 -10.97 15.66
CA ASP A 552 1.00 -11.69 14.75
C ASP A 552 0.27 -12.09 13.45
N SER A 553 -0.97 -12.59 13.54
CA SER A 553 -1.83 -12.82 12.37
C SER A 553 -2.09 -11.51 11.60
N ALA A 554 -2.46 -10.44 12.31
CA ALA A 554 -2.72 -9.15 11.70
C ALA A 554 -1.49 -8.62 10.96
N PHE A 555 -0.31 -8.72 11.58
CA PHE A 555 0.95 -8.31 11.01
C PHE A 555 1.26 -9.06 9.72
N LEU A 556 1.14 -10.40 9.70
CA LEU A 556 1.42 -11.21 8.51
C LEU A 556 0.44 -10.91 7.36
N GLN A 557 -0.83 -10.67 7.67
CA GLN A 557 -1.82 -10.27 6.67
C GLN A 557 -1.52 -8.89 6.07
N TYR A 558 -1.17 -7.91 6.92
CA TYR A 558 -0.74 -6.59 6.44
C TYR A 558 0.56 -6.69 5.64
N LEU A 559 1.53 -7.46 6.09
CA LEU A 559 2.80 -7.64 5.41
C LEU A 559 2.62 -8.25 4.01
N ALA A 560 1.76 -9.25 3.86
CA ALA A 560 1.46 -9.84 2.56
C ALA A 560 0.81 -8.83 1.60
N LEU A 561 -0.08 -7.95 2.08
CA LEU A 561 -0.65 -6.88 1.28
C LEU A 561 0.35 -5.74 1.00
N SER A 562 1.29 -5.52 1.92
CA SER A 562 2.34 -4.51 1.80
C SER A 562 3.29 -4.80 0.63
N GLU A 563 3.60 -6.09 0.40
CA GLU A 563 4.40 -6.57 -0.73
C GLU A 563 3.66 -6.42 -2.06
N ARG A 564 2.31 -6.47 -2.05
CA ARG A 564 1.47 -6.15 -3.22
C ARG A 564 1.36 -4.64 -3.50
N GLY A 565 2.00 -3.79 -2.68
CA GLY A 565 2.06 -2.34 -2.88
C GLY A 565 0.96 -1.52 -2.20
N TYR A 566 0.16 -2.11 -1.30
CA TYR A 566 -0.87 -1.36 -0.55
C TYR A 566 -0.21 -0.42 0.47
N GLU A 567 -0.36 0.89 0.28
CA GLU A 567 0.15 1.92 1.20
C GLU A 567 -0.34 1.73 2.64
N VAL A 568 -1.65 1.52 2.82
CA VAL A 568 -2.27 1.33 4.14
C VAL A 568 -1.74 0.08 4.83
N ALA A 569 -1.44 -0.98 4.08
CA ALA A 569 -0.87 -2.19 4.65
C ALA A 569 0.60 -2.00 5.05
N GLN A 570 1.36 -1.21 4.28
CA GLN A 570 2.74 -0.84 4.63
C GLN A 570 2.80 -0.03 5.93
N SER A 571 1.95 1.00 6.06
CA SER A 571 1.90 1.82 7.29
C SER A 571 1.39 1.03 8.50
N ASN A 572 0.40 0.16 8.33
CA ASN A 572 -0.10 -0.69 9.42
C ASN A 572 0.92 -1.75 9.86
N ALA A 573 1.60 -2.42 8.92
CA ALA A 573 2.65 -3.38 9.24
C ALA A 573 3.84 -2.69 9.94
N ALA A 574 4.20 -1.47 9.51
CA ALA A 574 5.22 -0.67 10.16
C ALA A 574 4.82 -0.29 11.59
N PHE A 575 3.58 0.16 11.79
CA PHE A 575 3.03 0.51 13.11
C PHE A 575 3.09 -0.66 14.10
N LEU A 576 2.71 -1.87 13.69
CA LEU A 576 2.75 -3.06 14.57
C LEU A 576 4.17 -3.45 14.99
N LEU A 577 5.18 -3.19 14.15
CA LEU A 577 6.58 -3.38 14.49
C LEU A 577 7.12 -2.26 15.39
N ASP A 578 6.72 -1.02 15.12
CA ASP A 578 7.10 0.22 15.82
C ASP A 578 6.67 0.18 17.30
N GLU A 579 5.39 -0.11 17.55
CA GLU A 579 4.83 -0.29 18.90
C GLU A 579 5.29 -1.59 19.56
N GLY A 580 5.82 -2.50 18.74
CA GLY A 580 6.33 -3.78 19.19
C GLY A 580 5.27 -4.78 19.60
N GLU A 581 4.06 -4.68 19.04
CA GLU A 581 2.98 -5.64 19.20
C GLU A 581 3.25 -6.95 18.45
N ALA A 582 3.92 -6.88 17.30
CA ALA A 582 4.35 -8.06 16.54
C ALA A 582 5.59 -8.69 17.19
N ARG A 583 5.50 -9.98 17.52
CA ARG A 583 6.52 -10.72 18.30
C ARG A 583 7.40 -11.64 17.46
N LEU A 584 7.17 -11.67 16.14
CA LEU A 584 7.90 -12.50 15.18
C LEU A 584 9.40 -12.18 15.06
N PHE A 585 9.82 -10.97 15.42
CA PHE A 585 11.21 -10.52 15.25
C PHE A 585 11.82 -9.96 16.55
N PRO A 586 13.14 -10.10 16.75
CA PRO A 586 13.86 -9.51 17.88
C PRO A 586 13.84 -7.97 17.82
N ALA A 587 13.91 -7.32 18.99
CA ALA A 587 13.66 -5.89 19.13
C ALA A 587 14.53 -4.98 18.25
N GLN A 588 15.81 -5.33 18.03
CA GLN A 588 16.73 -4.55 17.19
C GLN A 588 16.35 -4.60 15.70
N GLU A 589 15.92 -5.77 15.22
CA GLU A 589 15.57 -5.98 13.81
C GLU A 589 14.23 -5.32 13.45
N ARG A 590 13.32 -5.20 14.42
CA ARG A 590 12.01 -4.56 14.21
C ARG A 590 12.12 -3.13 13.70
N TRP A 591 13.02 -2.32 14.25
CA TRP A 591 13.20 -0.93 13.82
C TRP A 591 13.69 -0.83 12.38
N VAL A 592 14.64 -1.67 11.98
CA VAL A 592 15.16 -1.69 10.60
C VAL A 592 14.04 -2.06 9.62
N ARG A 593 13.22 -3.05 9.97
CA ARG A 593 12.08 -3.49 9.15
C ARG A 593 10.96 -2.45 9.11
N ALA A 594 10.62 -1.86 10.25
CA ALA A 594 9.62 -0.80 10.35
C ALA A 594 10.05 0.42 9.52
N LEU A 595 11.33 0.82 9.59
CA LEU A 595 11.88 1.91 8.78
C LEU A 595 11.67 1.66 7.28
N GLN A 596 11.97 0.45 6.80
CA GLN A 596 11.77 0.09 5.39
C GLN A 596 10.30 0.20 4.98
N LEU A 597 9.37 -0.25 5.83
CA LEU A 597 7.93 -0.17 5.56
C LEU A 597 7.41 1.27 5.63
N TRP A 598 7.89 2.08 6.58
CA TRP A 598 7.61 3.52 6.64
C TRP A 598 8.12 4.24 5.39
N ALA A 599 9.32 3.89 4.91
CA ALA A 599 9.91 4.43 3.69
C ALA A 599 9.02 4.17 2.47
N ARG A 600 8.55 2.93 2.35
CA ARG A 600 7.61 2.53 1.29
C ARG A 600 6.28 3.28 1.41
N GLY A 601 5.67 3.35 2.59
CA GLY A 601 4.42 4.08 2.80
C GLY A 601 4.54 5.58 2.49
N ALA A 602 5.65 6.21 2.91
CA ALA A 602 5.91 7.62 2.66
C ALA A 602 6.17 7.93 1.18
N SER A 603 6.80 7.01 0.43
CA SER A 603 7.00 7.14 -1.02
C SER A 603 5.67 7.18 -1.79
N GLN A 604 4.62 6.60 -1.21
CA GLN A 604 3.26 6.58 -1.77
C GLN A 604 2.38 7.73 -1.28
N GLY A 605 2.94 8.71 -0.55
CA GLY A 605 2.23 9.92 -0.11
C GLY A 605 1.58 9.84 1.27
N CYS A 606 1.92 8.83 2.09
CA CYS A 606 1.41 8.76 3.46
C CYS A 606 2.08 9.79 4.38
N ALA A 607 1.30 10.76 4.87
CA ALA A 607 1.79 11.83 5.74
C ALA A 607 2.35 11.30 7.06
N GLY A 608 1.59 10.46 7.77
CA GLY A 608 2.01 9.86 9.04
C GLY A 608 3.29 9.04 8.90
N ALA A 609 3.40 8.24 7.83
CA ALA A 609 4.62 7.49 7.53
C ALA A 609 5.83 8.41 7.29
N ARG A 610 5.65 9.53 6.59
CA ARG A 610 6.73 10.51 6.35
C ARG A 610 7.17 11.19 7.65
N VAL A 611 6.26 11.46 8.58
CA VAL A 611 6.61 11.98 9.92
C VAL A 611 7.44 10.94 10.68
N LYS A 612 6.98 9.68 10.72
CA LYS A 612 7.69 8.58 11.38
C LYS A 612 9.10 8.36 10.81
N LEU A 613 9.31 8.50 9.50
CA LEU A 613 10.67 8.49 8.94
C LEU A 613 11.55 9.60 9.50
N GLY A 614 11.01 10.81 9.64
CA GLY A 614 11.70 11.92 10.30
C GLY A 614 12.07 11.58 11.74
N ASP A 615 11.14 10.97 12.50
CA ASP A 615 11.38 10.54 13.88
C ASP A 615 12.49 9.47 13.94
N TYR A 616 12.51 8.50 13.03
CA TYR A 616 13.52 7.45 12.99
C TYR A 616 14.92 8.00 12.73
N HIS A 617 15.08 8.92 11.79
CA HIS A 617 16.36 9.60 11.56
C HIS A 617 16.76 10.52 12.72
N TYR A 618 15.77 11.19 13.34
CA TYR A 618 16.00 12.08 14.48
C TYR A 618 16.50 11.33 15.73
N TYR A 619 15.88 10.20 16.05
CA TYR A 619 16.22 9.37 17.21
C TYR A 619 17.31 8.32 16.92
N GLY A 620 17.55 7.99 15.65
CA GLY A 620 18.47 6.92 15.26
C GLY A 620 17.87 5.51 15.47
N LEU A 621 16.60 5.33 15.12
CA LEU A 621 15.90 4.04 15.23
C LEU A 621 16.14 3.21 13.97
N GLY A 622 16.89 2.11 14.07
CA GLY A 622 17.22 1.25 12.91
C GLY A 622 18.20 1.87 11.90
N THR A 623 18.58 3.13 12.08
CA THR A 623 19.60 3.86 11.31
C THR A 623 20.45 4.72 12.23
N PRO A 624 21.69 5.08 11.84
CA PRO A 624 22.44 6.09 12.56
C PRO A 624 21.65 7.42 12.60
N ARG A 625 21.82 8.16 13.69
CA ARG A 625 21.16 9.45 13.88
C ARG A 625 21.62 10.44 12.82
N ASP A 626 20.67 10.97 12.06
CA ASP A 626 20.89 11.93 10.99
C ASP A 626 19.82 13.04 11.06
N LEU A 627 20.22 14.20 11.56
CA LEU A 627 19.31 15.33 11.75
C LEU A 627 18.99 16.05 10.45
N ASP A 628 19.87 15.98 9.45
CA ASP A 628 19.69 16.65 8.16
C ASP A 628 18.64 15.87 7.34
N ALA A 629 18.73 14.53 7.35
CA ALA A 629 17.72 13.66 6.78
C ALA A 629 16.36 13.81 7.49
N ALA A 630 16.35 13.92 8.82
CA ALA A 630 15.12 14.16 9.59
C ALA A 630 14.45 15.49 9.18
N ALA A 631 15.22 16.58 9.11
CA ALA A 631 14.74 17.88 8.67
C ALA A 631 14.15 17.82 7.25
N HIS A 632 14.81 17.11 6.34
CA HIS A 632 14.32 16.91 4.98
C HIS A 632 12.96 16.19 4.94
N HIS A 633 12.78 15.12 5.71
CA HIS A 633 11.51 14.40 5.78
C HIS A 633 10.38 15.24 6.40
N TYR A 634 10.65 15.96 7.49
CA TYR A 634 9.66 16.87 8.08
C TYR A 634 9.27 18.01 7.15
N ARG A 635 10.24 18.55 6.39
CA ARG A 635 9.96 19.58 5.39
C ARG A 635 9.00 19.07 4.32
N ILE A 636 9.24 17.87 3.78
CA ILE A 636 8.33 17.27 2.80
C ILE A 636 6.94 17.05 3.42
N ALA A 637 6.86 16.52 4.64
CA ALA A 637 5.58 16.28 5.31
C ALA A 637 4.82 17.58 5.65
N SER A 638 5.53 18.67 5.91
CA SER A 638 4.95 19.99 6.18
C SER A 638 4.49 20.68 4.88
N GLU A 639 5.37 20.79 3.88
CA GLU A 639 5.11 21.57 2.66
C GLU A 639 4.18 20.84 1.67
N GLN A 640 4.36 19.53 1.47
CA GLN A 640 3.60 18.77 0.45
C GLN A 640 2.35 18.10 1.02
N LEU A 641 2.41 17.66 2.29
CA LEU A 641 1.36 16.85 2.91
C LEU A 641 0.60 17.61 4.02
N HIS A 642 1.01 18.86 4.31
CA HIS A 642 0.36 19.75 5.28
C HIS A 642 0.16 19.14 6.68
N SER A 643 1.12 18.32 7.13
CA SER A 643 1.08 17.71 8.46
C SER A 643 1.40 18.73 9.56
N ALA A 644 0.47 18.90 10.50
CA ALA A 644 0.66 19.79 11.65
C ALA A 644 1.80 19.32 12.57
N GLN A 645 1.90 18.02 12.82
CA GLN A 645 2.96 17.44 13.66
C GLN A 645 4.35 17.64 13.03
N ALA A 646 4.50 17.39 11.72
CA ALA A 646 5.77 17.63 11.04
C ALA A 646 6.17 19.12 11.07
N THR A 647 5.20 20.02 10.88
CA THR A 647 5.42 21.46 10.92
C THR A 647 5.85 21.91 12.32
N PHE A 648 5.25 21.35 13.37
CA PHE A 648 5.66 21.59 14.75
C PHE A 648 7.08 21.08 15.02
N ASN A 649 7.40 19.85 14.59
CA ASN A 649 8.73 19.26 14.74
C ASN A 649 9.81 20.08 14.01
N LEU A 650 9.51 20.56 12.81
CA LEU A 650 10.40 21.44 12.05
C LEU A 650 10.64 22.79 12.78
N GLY A 651 9.58 23.37 13.36
CA GLY A 651 9.71 24.57 14.19
C GLY A 651 10.61 24.36 15.42
N TYR A 652 10.49 23.20 16.07
CA TYR A 652 11.37 22.81 17.17
C TYR A 652 12.83 22.65 16.73
N MET A 653 13.09 22.07 15.55
CA MET A 653 14.44 21.95 15.00
C MET A 653 15.06 23.31 14.68
N HIS A 654 14.29 24.27 14.14
CA HIS A 654 14.74 25.65 13.93
C HIS A 654 15.00 26.40 15.23
N GLU A 655 14.18 26.20 16.27
CA GLU A 655 14.38 26.84 17.58
C GLU A 655 15.70 26.38 18.23
N ARG A 656 16.01 25.09 18.13
CA ARG A 656 17.17 24.46 18.75
C ARG A 656 18.44 24.46 17.89
N GLY A 657 18.31 24.68 16.58
CA GLY A 657 19.42 24.55 15.64
C GLY A 657 19.86 23.09 15.43
N LEU A 658 18.91 22.16 15.35
CA LEU A 658 19.17 20.72 15.18
C LEU A 658 19.12 20.34 13.70
N GLY A 659 20.27 20.05 13.07
CA GLY A 659 20.38 19.77 11.63
C GLY A 659 20.03 20.96 10.71
N LEU A 660 19.68 22.11 11.31
CA LEU A 660 19.27 23.33 10.64
C LEU A 660 19.90 24.51 11.38
N ALA A 661 20.10 25.63 10.68
CA ALA A 661 20.51 26.85 11.33
C ALA A 661 19.44 27.31 12.34
N ARG A 662 19.90 27.78 13.52
CA ARG A 662 19.01 28.33 14.54
C ARG A 662 18.35 29.60 14.01
N ASP A 663 17.02 29.58 13.85
CA ASP A 663 16.22 30.71 13.39
C ASP A 663 14.89 30.76 14.16
N LEU A 664 14.80 31.73 15.08
CA LEU A 664 13.64 31.90 15.95
C LEU A 664 12.42 32.45 15.19
N HIS A 665 12.62 33.21 14.11
CA HIS A 665 11.52 33.75 13.31
C HIS A 665 10.87 32.65 12.49
N LEU A 666 11.68 31.78 11.89
CA LEU A 666 11.19 30.62 11.17
C LEU A 666 10.53 29.61 12.12
N ALA A 667 11.11 29.39 13.30
CA ALA A 667 10.49 28.56 14.35
C ALA A 667 9.10 29.08 14.75
N LYS A 668 8.98 30.39 15.02
CA LYS A 668 7.68 31.03 15.29
C LYS A 668 6.68 30.77 14.16
N ARG A 669 7.10 31.02 12.91
CA ARG A 669 6.24 30.82 11.73
C ARG A 669 5.76 29.38 11.62
N CYS A 670 6.64 28.40 11.87
CA CYS A 670 6.27 26.99 11.87
C CYS A 670 5.23 26.68 12.96
N TYR A 671 5.37 27.21 14.18
CA TYR A 671 4.37 27.02 15.22
C TYR A 671 3.02 27.67 14.88
N ASP A 672 3.02 28.88 14.30
CA ASP A 672 1.81 29.54 13.82
C ASP A 672 1.12 28.69 12.72
N LEU A 673 1.89 28.21 11.73
CA LEU A 673 1.39 27.33 10.67
C LEU A 673 0.84 26.00 11.21
N ALA A 674 1.49 25.41 12.21
CA ALA A 674 1.01 24.18 12.83
C ALA A 674 -0.35 24.39 13.52
N ALA A 675 -0.54 25.54 14.20
CA ALA A 675 -1.80 25.90 14.85
C ALA A 675 -2.94 26.15 13.85
N GLU A 676 -2.62 26.65 12.67
CA GLU A 676 -3.59 26.83 11.57
C GLU A 676 -3.94 25.49 10.90
N ALA A 677 -2.97 24.58 10.78
CA ALA A 677 -3.14 23.31 10.08
C ALA A 677 -4.06 22.31 10.82
N SER A 678 -4.06 22.30 12.17
CA SER A 678 -4.94 21.43 12.96
C SER A 678 -5.43 22.11 14.23
N ALA A 679 -6.69 21.83 14.59
CA ALA A 679 -7.27 22.30 15.85
C ALA A 679 -6.53 21.74 17.07
N ASP A 680 -6.09 20.48 17.00
CA ASP A 680 -5.40 19.79 18.10
C ASP A 680 -4.00 20.38 18.34
N ALA A 681 -3.38 20.92 17.30
CA ALA A 681 -2.06 21.53 17.37
C ALA A 681 -2.05 22.95 17.97
N ARG A 682 -3.22 23.61 18.12
CA ARG A 682 -3.29 25.00 18.63
C ARG A 682 -2.74 25.16 20.04
N LEU A 683 -3.09 24.25 20.96
CA LEU A 683 -2.65 24.33 22.34
C LEU A 683 -1.13 24.07 22.46
N PRO A 684 -0.57 22.98 21.89
CA PRO A 684 0.89 22.77 21.84
C PRO A 684 1.65 23.95 21.21
N ALA A 685 1.16 24.48 20.09
CA ALA A 685 1.78 25.61 19.41
C ALA A 685 1.76 26.87 20.27
N ALA A 686 0.63 27.19 20.93
CA ALA A 686 0.55 28.33 21.83
C ALA A 686 1.53 28.22 23.01
N LEU A 687 1.69 27.03 23.58
CA LEU A 687 2.68 26.77 24.65
C LEU A 687 4.12 26.91 24.14
N ALA A 688 4.41 26.41 22.94
CA ALA A 688 5.73 26.54 22.31
C ALA A 688 6.06 28.01 22.02
N LEU A 689 5.11 28.79 21.50
CA LEU A 689 5.24 30.23 21.28
C LEU A 689 5.42 31.00 22.59
N ALA A 690 4.65 30.67 23.62
CA ALA A 690 4.81 31.27 24.95
C ALA A 690 6.20 30.99 25.52
N ARG A 691 6.71 29.76 25.36
CA ARG A 691 8.09 29.40 25.73
C ARG A 691 9.11 30.21 24.95
N LEU A 692 8.96 30.29 23.62
CA LEU A 692 9.86 31.03 22.73
C LEU A 692 9.94 32.51 23.13
N HIS A 693 8.78 33.12 23.40
CA HIS A 693 8.69 34.52 23.85
C HIS A 693 9.30 34.71 25.25
N ALA A 694 9.04 33.82 26.19
CA ALA A 694 9.63 33.89 27.52
C ALA A 694 11.16 33.75 27.47
N HIS A 695 11.67 32.81 26.66
CA HIS A 695 13.10 32.62 26.47
C HIS A 695 13.76 33.86 25.87
N SER A 696 13.19 34.41 24.79
CA SER A 696 13.69 35.65 24.17
C SER A 696 13.61 36.85 25.12
N ALA A 697 12.55 36.97 25.93
CA ALA A 697 12.43 38.03 26.94
C ALA A 697 13.49 37.90 28.04
N ILE A 698 13.79 36.68 28.48
CA ILE A 698 14.84 36.41 29.48
C ILE A 698 16.23 36.73 28.89
N GLU A 699 16.53 36.28 27.67
CA GLU A 699 17.81 36.59 26.99
C GLU A 699 17.98 38.11 26.85
N ASN A 700 16.97 38.82 26.35
CA ASN A 700 17.00 40.28 26.22
C ASN A 700 17.15 40.98 27.58
N MET A 701 16.48 40.49 28.63
CA MET A 701 16.59 41.04 29.98
C MET A 701 17.98 40.82 30.57
N LEU A 702 18.58 39.64 30.37
CA LEU A 702 19.95 39.32 30.77
C LEU A 702 20.96 40.20 30.03
N GLU A 703 20.86 40.31 28.70
CA GLU A 703 21.73 41.19 27.92
C GLU A 703 21.60 42.66 28.38
N SER A 704 20.37 43.12 28.58
CA SER A 704 20.11 44.46 29.10
C SER A 704 20.67 44.65 30.51
N PHE A 705 20.59 43.63 31.37
CA PHE A 705 21.19 43.64 32.70
C PHE A 705 22.71 43.74 32.62
N TRP A 706 23.36 42.91 31.82
CA TRP A 706 24.82 42.90 31.61
C TRP A 706 25.35 44.22 31.02
N GLN A 707 24.55 44.89 30.18
CA GLN A 707 24.88 46.20 29.62
C GLN A 707 24.47 47.38 30.52
N SER A 708 23.70 47.13 31.58
CA SER A 708 23.27 48.19 32.49
C SER A 708 24.37 48.61 33.46
N PRO A 709 24.38 49.88 33.92
CA PRO A 709 25.27 50.34 34.98
C PRO A 709 25.15 49.54 36.29
N LEU A 710 24.03 48.83 36.49
CA LEU A 710 23.80 47.97 37.64
C LEU A 710 24.63 46.68 37.60
N ALA A 711 24.89 46.09 36.43
CA ALA A 711 25.79 44.93 36.34
C ALA A 711 27.22 45.30 36.71
N VAL A 712 27.69 46.51 36.35
CA VAL A 712 28.98 47.04 36.80
C VAL A 712 29.01 47.18 38.33
N LEU A 713 27.95 47.73 38.93
CA LEU A 713 27.78 47.86 40.38
C LEU A 713 27.74 46.52 41.15
N PHE A 714 27.29 45.43 40.55
CA PHE A 714 27.14 44.13 41.25
C PHE A 714 28.28 43.14 40.98
N LEU A 715 28.98 43.23 39.85
CA LEU A 715 29.97 42.22 39.42
C LEU A 715 31.41 42.72 39.35
N THR A 716 31.63 44.03 39.19
CA THR A 716 32.97 44.59 39.39
C THR A 716 33.15 44.84 40.89
N GLY A 717 34.13 44.18 41.50
CA GLY A 717 34.37 44.20 42.96
C GLY A 717 34.72 45.57 43.58
N ASP A 718 34.57 46.66 42.82
CA ASP A 718 34.86 48.04 43.23
C ASP A 718 33.57 48.87 43.42
N SER A 719 32.43 48.21 43.69
CA SER A 719 31.24 48.96 44.07
C SER A 719 31.28 49.35 45.56
N PRO A 720 31.10 50.64 45.91
CA PRO A 720 31.04 51.08 47.30
C PRO A 720 29.84 50.48 48.07
N LEU A 721 28.93 49.81 47.36
CA LEU A 721 27.73 49.15 47.86
C LEU A 721 28.01 47.73 48.38
N LEU A 722 28.88 46.95 47.71
CA LEU A 722 29.39 45.68 48.26
C LEU A 722 30.47 45.93 49.32
N SER A 723 31.33 46.94 49.12
CA SER A 723 32.42 47.24 50.06
C SER A 723 31.96 47.72 51.44
N ASN A 724 30.79 48.37 51.53
CA ASN A 724 30.25 48.93 52.78
C ASN A 724 28.87 48.35 53.13
N TRP A 725 28.57 47.12 52.70
CA TRP A 725 27.28 46.47 52.93
C TRP A 725 26.94 46.35 54.41
N ASP A 726 27.96 46.24 55.27
CA ASP A 726 27.89 46.28 56.71
C ASP A 726 27.34 47.61 57.25
N ILE A 727 27.74 48.77 56.71
CA ILE A 727 27.25 50.09 57.12
C ILE A 727 25.77 50.27 56.75
N TYR A 728 25.37 49.80 55.57
CA TYR A 728 23.97 49.85 55.13
C TYR A 728 23.08 48.90 55.94
N LEU A 729 23.59 47.72 56.30
CA LEU A 729 22.87 46.76 57.14
C LEU A 729 22.74 47.28 58.58
N ILE A 730 23.81 47.86 59.15
CA ILE A 730 23.80 48.45 60.50
C ILE A 730 22.83 49.63 60.56
N THR A 731 22.80 50.50 59.55
CA THR A 731 21.86 51.63 59.51
C THR A 731 20.41 51.17 59.38
N ALA A 732 20.13 50.15 58.56
CA ALA A 732 18.79 49.56 58.45
C ALA A 732 18.35 48.88 59.77
N LEU A 733 19.23 48.13 60.42
CA LEU A 733 18.97 47.50 61.71
C LEU A 733 18.80 48.54 62.82
N ALA A 734 19.60 49.60 62.85
CA ALA A 734 19.47 50.69 63.80
C ALA A 734 18.15 51.47 63.60
N GLY A 735 17.73 51.68 62.35
CA GLY A 735 16.43 52.26 62.02
C GLY A 735 15.26 51.39 62.48
N ALA A 736 15.34 50.08 62.26
CA ALA A 736 14.35 49.12 62.74
C ALA A 736 14.30 49.06 64.28
N LEU A 737 15.46 49.09 64.94
CA LEU A 737 15.54 49.13 66.41
C LEU A 737 15.00 50.44 66.98
N GLY A 738 15.30 51.57 66.33
CA GLY A 738 14.73 52.88 66.67
C GLY A 738 13.21 52.91 66.52
N LEU A 739 12.67 52.29 65.46
CA LEU A 739 11.24 52.14 65.25
C LEU A 739 10.60 51.28 66.34
N VAL A 740 11.24 50.15 66.70
CA VAL A 740 10.77 49.27 67.78
C VAL A 740 10.79 49.99 69.13
N VAL A 741 11.85 50.76 69.43
CA VAL A 741 11.95 51.57 70.66
C VAL A 741 10.91 52.69 70.68
N TYR A 742 10.67 53.34 69.54
CA TYR A 742 9.63 54.36 69.39
C TYR A 742 8.23 53.77 69.66
N LEU A 743 7.93 52.61 69.08
CA LEU A 743 6.66 51.91 69.25
C LEU A 743 6.47 51.30 70.66
N ARG A 744 7.56 51.08 71.41
CA ARG A 744 7.51 50.58 72.80
C ARG A 744 7.47 51.65 73.88
N ARG A 745 7.51 52.95 73.54
CA ARG A 745 7.37 54.01 74.56
C ARG A 745 5.94 53.99 75.12
N PRO A 746 5.74 53.80 76.44
CA PRO A 746 4.41 53.94 77.03
C PRO A 746 3.95 55.40 76.90
N PRO A 747 2.66 55.65 76.60
CA PRO A 747 2.15 57.01 76.55
C PRO A 747 2.32 57.69 77.91
N GLN A 748 2.77 58.96 77.89
CA GLN A 748 2.87 59.75 79.12
C GLN A 748 1.47 59.90 79.75
N PRO A 749 1.33 59.75 81.07
CA PRO A 749 0.07 59.99 81.74
C PRO A 749 -0.33 61.45 81.56
N ALA A 750 -1.54 61.67 81.04
CA ALA A 750 -2.13 62.99 80.95
C ALA A 750 -2.34 63.55 82.37
N ASN A 751 -1.67 64.66 82.68
CA ASN A 751 -2.00 65.53 83.82
C ASN A 751 -2.68 66.79 83.31
#